data_AF-A0A8J3JSG3-F1
#
_entry.id   AF-A0A8J3JSG3-F1
#
_cell.length_a   1.000
_cell.length_b   1.000
_cell.length_c   1.000
_cell.angle_alpha   90.00
_cell.angle_beta   90.00
_cell.angle_gamma   90.00
#
_symmetry.space_group_name_H-M   'P 1'
#
loop_
_entity.id
_entity.type
_entity.pdbx_description
1 polymer ?
#
loop_
_entity_poly.entity_id
_entity_poly.type
_entity_poly.pdbx_seq_one_letter_code
_entity_poly.pdbx_strand_id
1 'polypeptide(L)'
;MSTVWRERLRADVPASLVVVLVALPLSLGIAVASGAPVLAGLISAVVGGVVAGALGGSAVQVSGPAAGLTLIVAQTVATFGWRGACAITMAAGLLQLLLGAARVARAALAVSPAIMHGMLAGVGVVIVLSQLHVLLGDAPQASALANLRALPGELLHNHTPAVFIGVLTLAVLWGWQMLPRVSTYVPAPLAAVVIGTAVAAFTGWELRRVDIPDDLLAFDAGPLWPDATAPTILAAVGAVALVASVESLLCAVAVDRMHDGPRVNLDRELAGQGAANVVAGALGGLPVAGVIVRSTTNVRAGARSRLSAVLHGVWILALVLAAAPVIELIPLPALAALLVYTGVKMVNLTHAQQVHQHREMPVYVLTLVAVVVLGLFEGVLVGMVCALLLSVWRLTHATVRAYHDEHGWHVAIEGSLTFLAVPKLTRALAEVPAGTPVAVELNADFMDHAAVTALHDWRTGHERGGGTVEVHELHHHWYAEAITGQRPPARKVHPTAWLLPRMHRAVPSGARERLTRGARLFHRHGARRVGPLLAELARTGQQPTQLFITCADSRIVPSLITATGPGDLFTVRNVGNLVPRHGDDHDGSVHAAVDFALQVLQVRTITVCGHSGCGALAALLRPDPHPTPMPHLRRWLHHAQPSLHRTDPHPTSPGDHLTRLCQQNVIQQLDHLMTYPPVAERVHDGRLDLVGMYFDIAASQIHLLDPHHHTFTPVSSPTPH
;
A
#
# COMPACT_ATOMS: atom_id res chain seq x y z
N MET A 1 -6.77 35.31 20.69
CA MET A 1 -6.18 34.06 20.14
C MET A 1 -7.27 33.03 19.94
N SER A 2 -7.49 32.56 18.71
CA SER A 2 -8.55 31.59 18.38
C SER A 2 -8.37 30.27 19.16
N THR A 3 -9.48 29.59 19.43
CA THR A 3 -9.55 28.30 20.15
C THR A 3 -8.56 27.26 19.59
N VAL A 4 -8.39 27.23 18.27
CA VAL A 4 -7.45 26.36 17.53
C VAL A 4 -5.99 26.56 17.95
N TRP A 5 -5.53 27.81 18.13
CA TRP A 5 -4.13 28.07 18.55
C TRP A 5 -3.87 27.59 19.98
N ARG A 6 -4.87 27.70 20.85
CA ARG A 6 -4.77 27.25 22.25
C ARG A 6 -4.70 25.72 22.33
N GLU A 7 -5.48 25.01 21.51
CA GLU A 7 -5.42 23.55 21.42
C GLU A 7 -4.09 23.05 20.87
N ARG A 8 -3.54 23.70 19.84
CA ARG A 8 -2.21 23.36 19.30
C ARG A 8 -1.11 23.54 20.33
N LEU A 9 -1.08 24.67 21.03
CA LEU A 9 -0.08 24.91 22.07
C LEU A 9 -0.17 23.88 23.22
N ARG A 10 -1.38 23.51 23.63
CA ARG A 10 -1.60 22.50 24.68
C ARG A 10 -1.05 21.12 24.31
N ALA A 11 -1.10 20.75 23.03
CA ALA A 11 -0.62 19.47 22.54
C ALA A 11 0.88 19.51 22.16
N ASP A 12 1.30 20.54 21.43
CA ASP A 12 2.63 20.61 20.81
C ASP A 12 3.73 21.04 21.79
N VAL A 13 3.43 21.85 22.83
CA VAL A 13 4.46 22.24 23.82
C VAL A 13 4.95 21.03 24.61
N PRO A 14 4.10 20.21 25.26
CA PRO A 14 4.56 19.00 25.96
C PRO A 14 5.25 18.02 25.01
N ALA A 15 4.71 17.83 23.80
CA ALA A 15 5.31 16.92 22.82
C ALA A 15 6.72 17.37 22.42
N SER A 16 6.93 18.66 22.16
CA SER A 16 8.23 19.22 21.81
C SER A 16 9.27 19.02 22.92
N LEU A 17 8.86 19.13 24.20
CA LEU A 17 9.74 18.88 25.34
C LEU A 17 10.17 17.41 25.38
N VAL A 18 9.25 16.46 25.24
CA VAL A 18 9.58 15.02 25.21
C VAL A 18 10.55 14.71 24.07
N VAL A 19 10.36 15.31 22.90
CA VAL A 19 11.25 15.13 21.75
C VAL A 19 12.66 15.66 22.02
N VAL A 20 12.80 16.83 22.66
CA VAL A 20 14.10 17.41 23.05
C VAL A 20 14.90 16.44 23.92
N LEU A 21 14.24 15.80 24.90
CA LEU A 21 14.88 14.84 25.81
C LEU A 21 15.50 13.64 25.07
N VAL A 22 14.92 13.21 23.94
CA VAL A 22 15.46 12.14 23.10
C VAL A 22 16.48 12.67 22.09
N ALA A 23 16.23 13.85 21.53
CA ALA A 23 16.98 14.40 20.42
C ALA A 23 18.37 14.90 20.82
N LEU A 24 18.50 15.55 21.99
CA LEU A 24 19.77 16.11 22.45
C LEU A 24 20.89 15.04 22.51
N PRO A 25 20.77 13.96 23.31
CA PRO A 25 21.86 13.00 23.44
C PRO A 25 22.16 12.27 22.12
N LEU A 26 21.13 12.03 21.29
CA LEU A 26 21.31 11.41 19.99
C LEU A 26 22.07 12.32 18.99
N SER A 27 21.79 13.63 18.99
CA SER A 27 22.51 14.58 18.13
C SER A 27 23.99 14.68 18.49
N LEU A 28 24.31 14.70 19.79
CA LEU A 28 25.68 14.71 20.28
C LEU A 28 26.42 13.43 19.85
N GLY A 29 25.79 12.28 20.06
CA GLY A 29 26.34 10.99 19.64
C GLY A 29 26.62 10.94 18.13
N ILE A 30 25.64 11.31 17.30
CA ILE A 30 25.80 11.29 15.84
C ILE A 30 26.96 12.19 15.39
N ALA A 31 27.14 13.37 15.98
CA ALA A 31 28.28 14.24 15.64
C ALA A 31 29.63 13.59 15.93
N VAL A 32 29.77 12.98 17.12
CA VAL A 32 30.98 12.25 17.52
C VAL A 32 31.24 11.09 16.56
N ALA A 33 30.20 10.30 16.22
CA ALA A 33 30.33 9.18 15.31
C ALA A 33 30.63 9.58 13.86
N SER A 34 30.23 10.79 13.46
CA SER A 34 30.58 11.38 12.17
C SER A 34 31.97 12.02 12.14
N GLY A 35 32.72 12.01 13.25
CA GLY A 35 34.04 12.65 13.33
C GLY A 35 33.98 14.18 13.24
N ALA A 36 32.82 14.78 13.50
CA ALA A 36 32.59 16.22 13.42
C ALA A 36 32.52 16.86 14.82
N PRO A 37 32.72 18.18 14.93
CA PRO A 37 32.51 18.90 16.19
C PRO A 37 31.11 18.64 16.73
N VAL A 38 30.99 18.48 18.05
CA VAL A 38 29.71 18.15 18.69
C VAL A 38 28.65 19.22 18.45
N LEU A 39 29.09 20.48 18.38
CA LEU A 39 28.26 21.63 18.03
C LEU A 39 27.59 21.48 16.65
N ALA A 40 28.23 20.83 15.67
CA ALA A 40 27.66 20.60 14.34
C ALA A 40 26.37 19.77 14.41
N GLY A 41 26.32 18.75 15.29
CA GLY A 41 25.10 17.96 15.50
C GLY A 41 23.99 18.75 16.17
N LEU A 42 24.34 19.65 17.09
CA LEU A 42 23.39 20.56 17.74
C LEU A 42 22.83 21.58 16.75
N ILE A 43 23.68 22.19 15.91
CA ILE A 43 23.27 23.08 14.83
C ILE A 43 22.28 22.37 13.90
N SER A 44 22.56 21.15 13.46
CA SER A 44 21.65 20.37 12.63
C SER A 44 20.32 20.06 13.32
N ALA A 45 20.32 19.85 14.63
CA ALA A 45 19.09 19.60 15.38
C ALA A 45 18.23 20.87 15.46
N VAL A 46 18.86 22.03 15.72
CA VAL A 46 18.17 23.33 15.71
C VAL A 46 17.61 23.64 14.32
N VAL A 47 18.45 23.55 13.29
CA VAL A 47 18.05 23.84 11.90
C VAL A 47 17.00 22.85 11.41
N GLY A 48 17.14 21.56 11.72
CA GLY A 48 16.14 20.55 11.37
C GLY A 48 14.79 20.77 12.05
N GLY A 49 14.78 21.16 13.32
CA GLY A 49 13.56 21.53 14.04
C GLY A 49 12.90 22.80 13.47
N VAL A 50 13.68 23.86 13.30
CA VAL A 50 13.17 25.18 12.91
C VAL A 50 12.89 25.27 11.41
N VAL A 51 13.88 25.04 10.56
CA VAL A 51 13.78 25.25 9.11
C VAL A 51 12.96 24.14 8.46
N ALA A 52 13.33 22.87 8.69
CA ALA A 52 12.57 21.75 8.14
C ALA A 52 11.17 21.66 8.77
N GLY A 53 11.01 21.93 10.07
CA GLY A 53 9.69 21.99 10.71
C GLY A 53 8.79 23.09 10.16
N ALA A 54 9.32 24.27 9.86
CA ALA A 54 8.53 25.38 9.30
C ALA A 54 8.18 25.19 7.82
N LEU A 55 9.17 24.78 7.01
CA LEU A 55 9.04 24.72 5.55
C LEU A 55 8.54 23.37 5.03
N GLY A 56 8.76 22.29 5.79
CA GLY A 56 8.42 20.91 5.46
C GLY A 56 6.94 20.69 5.13
N GLY A 57 6.66 19.51 4.56
CA GLY A 57 5.34 19.08 4.13
C GLY A 57 4.57 18.36 5.22
N SER A 58 5.26 17.64 6.11
CA SER A 58 4.67 16.89 7.21
C SER A 58 4.16 17.81 8.32
N ALA A 59 3.12 17.38 9.03
CA ALA A 59 2.60 18.09 10.19
C ALA A 59 3.37 17.79 11.48
N VAL A 60 4.04 16.63 11.58
CA VAL A 60 4.55 16.11 12.86
C VAL A 60 5.95 15.50 12.77
N GLN A 61 6.53 15.41 11.57
CA GLN A 61 7.91 14.97 11.39
C GLN A 61 8.87 15.91 12.11
N VAL A 62 9.87 15.32 12.78
CA VAL A 62 10.98 16.04 13.39
C VAL A 62 12.25 15.65 12.67
N SER A 63 12.93 16.65 12.10
CA SER A 63 14.19 16.47 11.41
C SER A 63 15.39 16.85 12.27
N GLY A 64 16.54 16.30 11.93
CA GLY A 64 17.81 16.59 12.56
C GLY A 64 18.92 15.70 12.01
N PRO A 65 20.09 15.61 12.67
CA PRO A 65 21.12 14.68 12.28
C PRO A 65 20.60 13.25 12.39
N ALA A 66 20.82 12.45 11.35
CA ALA A 66 20.29 11.10 11.24
C ALA A 66 21.38 10.03 11.35
N ALA A 67 21.07 8.94 12.04
CA ALA A 67 21.96 7.79 12.17
C ALA A 67 22.28 7.17 10.79
N GLY A 68 21.28 7.14 9.89
CA GLY A 68 21.43 6.68 8.50
C GLY A 68 22.55 7.41 7.76
N LEU A 69 22.70 8.71 7.98
CA LEU A 69 23.70 9.55 7.32
C LEU A 69 25.07 9.53 8.00
N THR A 70 25.19 9.00 9.22
CA THR A 70 26.41 9.11 10.04
C THR A 70 27.64 8.58 9.32
N LEU A 71 27.52 7.44 8.63
CA LEU A 71 28.62 6.82 7.88
C LEU A 71 29.04 7.64 6.65
N ILE A 72 28.07 8.14 5.87
CA ILE A 72 28.35 9.00 4.71
C ILE A 72 29.08 10.26 5.17
N VAL A 73 28.59 10.86 6.26
CA VAL A 73 29.21 12.07 6.83
C VAL A 73 30.61 11.75 7.34
N ALA A 74 30.82 10.65 8.08
CA ALA A 74 32.13 10.25 8.57
C ALA A 74 33.13 10.10 7.40
N GLN A 75 32.74 9.42 6.33
CA GLN A 75 33.57 9.25 5.13
C GLN A 75 33.83 10.60 4.42
N THR A 76 32.82 11.46 4.35
CA THR A 76 32.92 12.81 3.77
C THR A 76 33.88 13.69 4.59
N VAL A 77 33.79 13.65 5.92
CA VAL A 77 34.68 14.36 6.84
C VAL A 77 36.10 13.84 6.72
N ALA A 78 36.28 12.51 6.64
CA ALA A 78 37.61 11.91 6.46
C ALA A 78 38.25 12.27 5.10
N THR A 79 37.44 12.45 4.06
CA THR A 79 37.92 12.73 2.68
C THR A 79 38.15 14.23 2.44
N PHE A 80 37.24 15.09 2.92
CA PHE A 80 37.20 16.51 2.56
C PHE A 80 37.37 17.45 3.76
N GLY A 81 37.55 16.90 4.96
CA GLY A 81 37.45 17.65 6.20
C GLY A 81 36.01 18.01 6.56
N TRP A 82 35.79 18.40 7.82
CA TRP A 82 34.46 18.77 8.31
C TRP A 82 33.85 19.98 7.57
N ARG A 83 34.65 21.02 7.29
CA ARG A 83 34.19 22.20 6.53
C ARG A 83 33.83 21.85 5.07
N GLY A 84 34.56 20.89 4.47
CA GLY A 84 34.22 20.33 3.16
C GLY A 84 32.91 19.54 3.18
N ALA A 85 32.68 18.75 4.23
CA ALA A 85 31.40 18.07 4.44
C ALA A 85 30.23 19.05 4.60
N CYS A 86 30.45 20.20 5.24
CA CYS A 86 29.45 21.28 5.33
C CYS A 86 29.10 21.85 3.94
N ALA A 87 30.11 22.07 3.08
CA ALA A 87 29.89 22.51 1.69
C ALA A 87 29.11 21.47 0.86
N ILE A 88 29.44 20.19 1.01
CA ILE A 88 28.72 19.08 0.36
C ILE A 88 27.28 18.99 0.86
N THR A 89 27.04 19.19 2.15
CA THR A 89 25.70 19.23 2.75
C THR A 89 24.87 20.37 2.17
N MET A 90 25.46 21.55 2.05
CA MET A 90 24.82 22.72 1.44
C MET A 90 24.45 22.45 -0.03
N ALA A 91 25.38 21.91 -0.82
CA ALA A 91 25.13 21.54 -2.22
C ALA A 91 24.08 20.43 -2.37
N ALA A 92 24.06 19.45 -1.46
CA ALA A 92 23.04 18.41 -1.39
C ALA A 92 21.65 19.01 -1.11
N GLY A 93 21.58 20.00 -0.21
CA GLY A 93 20.34 20.74 0.07
C GLY A 93 19.82 21.51 -1.15
N LEU A 94 20.71 22.14 -1.94
CA LEU A 94 20.35 22.77 -3.20
C LEU A 94 19.78 21.76 -4.20
N LEU A 95 20.41 20.58 -4.33
CA LEU A 95 19.90 19.50 -5.17
C LEU A 95 18.52 19.02 -4.70
N GLN A 96 18.30 18.88 -3.39
CA GLN A 96 16.99 18.52 -2.84
C GLN A 96 15.91 19.57 -3.12
N LEU A 97 16.24 20.86 -3.06
CA LEU A 97 15.33 21.93 -3.44
C LEU A 97 14.93 21.83 -4.92
N LEU A 98 15.89 21.55 -5.81
CA LEU A 98 15.62 21.33 -7.24
C LEU A 98 14.72 20.12 -7.46
N LEU A 99 14.98 19.00 -6.77
CA LEU A 99 14.14 17.80 -6.86
C LEU A 99 12.73 18.01 -6.31
N GLY A 100 12.59 18.75 -5.20
CA GLY A 100 11.29 19.15 -4.65
C GLY A 100 10.51 20.05 -5.61
N ALA A 101 11.18 21.01 -6.25
CA ALA A 101 10.58 21.88 -7.26
C ALA A 101 10.15 21.11 -8.52
N ALA A 102 10.93 20.11 -8.94
CA ALA A 102 10.61 19.22 -10.06
C ALA A 102 9.46 18.23 -9.77
N ARG A 103 8.95 18.19 -8.54
CA ARG A 103 7.85 17.30 -8.08
C ARG A 103 8.13 15.81 -8.27
N VAL A 104 9.38 15.40 -8.06
CA VAL A 104 9.82 14.00 -8.20
C VAL A 104 9.85 13.23 -6.87
N ALA A 105 9.46 13.84 -5.74
CA ALA A 105 9.58 13.21 -4.42
C ALA A 105 8.78 11.91 -4.31
N ARG A 106 7.68 11.80 -5.07
CA ARG A 106 6.87 10.57 -5.14
C ARG A 106 7.63 9.36 -5.69
N ALA A 107 8.67 9.57 -6.50
CA ALA A 107 9.51 8.47 -7.00
C ALA A 107 10.31 7.80 -5.87
N ALA A 108 10.61 8.50 -4.77
CA ALA A 108 11.28 7.90 -3.61
C ALA A 108 10.42 6.81 -2.93
N LEU A 109 9.10 6.82 -3.13
CA LEU A 109 8.21 5.74 -2.65
C LEU A 109 8.38 4.42 -3.39
N ALA A 110 9.04 4.43 -4.56
CA ALA A 110 9.27 3.22 -5.36
C ALA A 110 10.43 2.36 -4.80
N VAL A 111 11.17 2.85 -3.80
CA VAL A 111 12.23 2.09 -3.14
C VAL A 111 11.62 0.93 -2.35
N SER A 112 12.00 -0.32 -2.67
CA SER A 112 11.49 -1.50 -1.96
C SER A 112 11.79 -1.41 -0.45
N PRO A 113 10.83 -1.76 0.42
CA PRO A 113 11.07 -1.89 1.86
C PRO A 113 12.25 -2.82 2.19
N ALA A 114 12.55 -3.82 1.36
CA ALA A 114 13.69 -4.71 1.57
C ALA A 114 15.03 -3.98 1.50
N ILE A 115 15.18 -3.04 0.57
CA ILE A 115 16.37 -2.18 0.44
C ILE A 115 16.51 -1.32 1.70
N MET A 116 15.43 -0.69 2.13
CA MET A 116 15.43 0.19 3.29
C MET A 116 15.79 -0.53 4.59
N HIS A 117 15.17 -1.68 4.86
CA HIS A 117 15.50 -2.46 6.05
C HIS A 117 16.92 -3.02 5.98
N GLY A 118 17.37 -3.48 4.81
CA GLY A 118 18.74 -3.98 4.61
C GLY A 118 19.77 -2.88 4.83
N MET A 119 19.49 -1.68 4.32
CA MET A 119 20.30 -0.48 4.53
C MET A 119 20.39 -0.10 6.01
N LEU A 120 19.25 0.00 6.72
CA LEU A 120 19.22 0.35 8.14
C LEU A 120 19.95 -0.68 9.00
N ALA A 121 19.79 -1.97 8.69
CA ALA A 121 20.50 -3.04 9.38
C ALA A 121 22.01 -2.97 9.12
N GLY A 122 22.43 -2.72 7.87
CA GLY A 122 23.84 -2.51 7.51
C GLY A 122 24.46 -1.33 8.25
N VAL A 123 23.78 -0.18 8.27
CA VAL A 123 24.20 1.01 9.03
C VAL A 123 24.28 0.70 10.52
N GLY A 124 23.29 0.00 11.09
CA GLY A 124 23.30 -0.41 12.48
C GLY A 124 24.52 -1.25 12.83
N VAL A 125 24.89 -2.22 11.99
CA VAL A 125 26.11 -3.03 12.15
C VAL A 125 27.37 -2.18 12.11
N VAL A 126 27.50 -1.28 11.12
CA VAL A 126 28.69 -0.41 11.02
C VAL A 126 28.82 0.50 12.24
N ILE A 127 27.72 1.12 12.69
CA ILE A 127 27.70 1.97 13.89
C ILE A 127 28.14 1.15 15.12
N VAL A 128 27.57 -0.04 15.34
CA VAL A 128 27.94 -0.89 16.48
C VAL A 128 29.43 -1.21 16.46
N LEU A 129 29.98 -1.63 15.32
CA LEU A 129 31.40 -1.96 15.20
C LEU A 129 32.28 -0.75 15.48
N SER A 130 31.97 0.42 14.93
CA SER A 130 32.76 1.64 15.17
C SER A 130 32.67 2.12 16.62
N GLN A 131 31.47 2.14 17.20
CA GLN A 131 31.25 2.72 18.53
C GLN A 131 31.68 1.80 19.67
N LEU A 132 31.83 0.49 19.41
CA LEU A 132 32.36 -0.43 20.41
C LEU A 132 33.84 -0.13 20.74
N HIS A 133 34.64 0.35 19.78
CA HIS A 133 36.02 0.79 20.03
C HIS A 133 36.04 2.02 20.95
N VAL A 134 35.18 3.01 20.68
CA VAL A 134 35.03 4.21 21.54
C VAL A 134 34.58 3.84 22.95
N LEU A 135 33.69 2.84 23.07
CA LEU A 135 33.25 2.33 24.37
C LEU A 135 34.37 1.62 25.11
N LEU A 136 35.27 0.93 24.40
CA LEU A 136 36.44 0.28 24.96
C LEU A 136 37.57 1.28 25.32
N GLY A 137 37.48 2.53 24.85
CA GLY A 137 38.45 3.58 25.14
C GLY A 137 39.43 3.88 24.00
N ASP A 138 39.22 3.27 22.83
CA ASP A 138 40.04 3.46 21.62
C ASP A 138 39.27 4.23 20.52
N ALA A 139 39.99 4.60 19.45
CA ALA A 139 39.40 5.26 18.29
C ALA A 139 38.90 4.23 17.25
N PRO A 140 37.80 4.52 16.52
CA PRO A 140 37.32 3.65 15.46
C PRO A 140 38.31 3.58 14.28
N GLN A 141 38.38 2.41 13.65
CA GLN A 141 39.15 2.16 12.43
C GLN A 141 38.44 2.67 11.17
N ALA A 142 39.20 2.81 10.07
CA ALA A 142 38.74 3.37 8.79
C ALA A 142 37.65 2.54 8.06
N SER A 143 37.47 1.26 8.40
CA SER A 143 36.42 0.42 7.80
C SER A 143 35.77 -0.51 8.82
N ALA A 144 34.53 -0.92 8.55
CA ALA A 144 33.81 -1.88 9.39
C ALA A 144 34.56 -3.21 9.53
N LEU A 145 35.22 -3.67 8.47
CA LEU A 145 36.01 -4.91 8.50
C LEU A 145 37.30 -4.76 9.31
N ALA A 146 37.94 -3.59 9.28
CA ALA A 146 39.08 -3.31 10.15
C ALA A 146 38.67 -3.26 11.62
N ASN A 147 37.55 -2.59 11.92
CA ASN A 147 36.94 -2.59 13.25
C ASN A 147 36.67 -4.03 13.73
N LEU A 148 36.04 -4.87 12.90
CA LEU A 148 35.75 -6.26 13.29
C LEU A 148 37.02 -7.08 13.62
N ARG A 149 38.12 -6.85 12.91
CA ARG A 149 39.39 -7.57 13.17
C ARG A 149 40.12 -7.09 14.42
N ALA A 150 39.99 -5.82 14.79
CA ALA A 150 40.65 -5.24 15.96
C ALA A 150 39.94 -5.61 17.28
N LEU A 151 38.60 -5.74 17.25
CA LEU A 151 37.76 -5.97 18.43
C LEU A 151 38.19 -7.09 19.38
N PRO A 152 38.57 -8.32 18.92
CA PRO A 152 38.91 -9.39 19.85
C PRO A 152 40.09 -9.06 20.76
N GLY A 153 41.07 -8.29 20.27
CA GLY A 153 42.21 -7.86 21.05
C GLY A 153 41.82 -6.85 22.14
N GLU A 154 41.01 -5.85 21.78
CA GLU A 154 40.54 -4.81 22.70
C GLU A 154 39.63 -5.36 23.81
N LEU A 155 38.75 -6.31 23.47
CA LEU A 155 37.81 -6.92 24.42
C LEU A 155 38.52 -7.69 25.55
N LEU A 156 39.69 -8.26 25.27
CA LEU A 156 40.46 -9.07 26.21
C LEU A 156 41.35 -8.25 27.14
N HIS A 157 41.74 -7.03 26.74
CA HIS A 157 42.80 -6.28 27.41
C HIS A 157 42.35 -4.93 27.98
N ASN A 158 41.17 -4.41 27.58
CA ASN A 158 40.74 -3.07 27.94
C ASN A 158 39.69 -3.08 29.07
N HIS A 159 40.10 -2.66 30.27
CA HIS A 159 39.26 -2.54 31.48
C HIS A 159 39.34 -1.13 32.07
N THR A 160 39.30 -0.11 31.22
CA THR A 160 39.41 1.29 31.62
C THR A 160 38.13 1.83 32.28
N PRO A 161 38.22 2.95 33.03
CA PRO A 161 37.07 3.75 33.46
C PRO A 161 36.02 4.01 32.36
N ALA A 162 36.47 4.18 31.11
CA ALA A 162 35.61 4.38 29.96
C ALA A 162 34.69 3.18 29.69
N VAL A 163 35.25 1.96 29.76
CA VAL A 163 34.50 0.70 29.61
C VAL A 163 33.40 0.62 30.68
N PHE A 164 33.73 0.95 31.93
CA PHE A 164 32.75 0.90 33.02
C PHE A 164 31.58 1.87 32.77
N ILE A 165 31.86 3.12 32.42
CA ILE A 165 30.80 4.11 32.12
C ILE A 165 29.98 3.68 30.91
N GLY A 166 30.61 3.14 29.86
CA GLY A 166 29.92 2.61 28.68
C GLY A 166 28.99 1.45 29.02
N VAL A 167 29.48 0.44 29.75
CA VAL A 167 28.70 -0.73 30.19
C VAL A 167 27.57 -0.31 31.13
N LEU A 168 27.83 0.60 32.07
CA LEU A 168 26.80 1.17 32.94
C LEU A 168 25.71 1.85 32.12
N THR A 169 26.08 2.68 31.14
CA THR A 169 25.13 3.39 30.27
C THR A 169 24.29 2.39 29.47
N LEU A 170 24.90 1.33 28.93
CA LEU A 170 24.21 0.23 28.27
C LEU A 170 23.24 -0.51 29.21
N ALA A 171 23.69 -0.84 30.42
CA ALA A 171 22.88 -1.51 31.43
C ALA A 171 21.65 -0.67 31.81
N VAL A 172 21.81 0.65 31.95
CA VAL A 172 20.70 1.58 32.16
C VAL A 172 19.77 1.58 30.94
N LEU A 173 20.28 1.67 29.71
CA LEU A 173 19.44 1.69 28.49
C LEU A 173 18.53 0.46 28.36
N TRP A 174 19.06 -0.74 28.61
CA TRP A 174 18.29 -1.98 28.57
C TRP A 174 17.40 -2.16 29.80
N GLY A 175 17.91 -1.87 30.99
CA GLY A 175 17.18 -2.01 32.25
C GLY A 175 16.05 -1.00 32.42
N TRP A 176 16.14 0.19 31.83
CA TRP A 176 15.14 1.26 31.96
C TRP A 176 13.75 0.81 31.51
N GLN A 177 13.69 -0.07 30.50
CA GLN A 177 12.44 -0.60 29.97
C GLN A 177 11.69 -1.49 30.97
N MET A 178 12.38 -1.99 32.01
CA MET A 178 11.79 -2.82 33.07
C MET A 178 11.15 -2.00 34.20
N LEU A 179 11.29 -0.67 34.22
CA LEU A 179 10.70 0.21 35.24
C LEU A 179 9.42 0.91 34.70
N PRO A 180 8.23 0.31 34.89
CA PRO A 180 7.02 0.67 34.15
C PRO A 180 6.49 2.09 34.41
N ARG A 181 6.74 2.68 35.59
CA ARG A 181 6.22 4.02 35.94
C ARG A 181 7.16 5.16 35.56
N VAL A 182 8.47 4.95 35.63
CA VAL A 182 9.47 6.01 35.37
C VAL A 182 9.78 6.12 33.88
N SER A 183 9.79 4.97 33.17
CA SER A 183 10.02 4.90 31.73
C SER A 183 9.00 5.68 30.89
N THR A 184 7.83 6.00 31.44
CA THR A 184 6.79 6.76 30.72
C THR A 184 7.10 8.26 30.67
N TYR A 185 7.76 8.80 31.71
CA TYR A 185 8.02 10.23 31.83
C TYR A 185 9.43 10.63 31.38
N VAL A 186 10.42 9.75 31.60
CA VAL A 186 11.83 10.03 31.25
C VAL A 186 12.31 9.03 30.20
N PRO A 187 12.72 9.51 29.01
CA PRO A 187 13.26 8.62 27.97
C PRO A 187 14.56 7.94 28.40
N ALA A 188 14.71 6.66 28.05
CA ALA A 188 15.90 5.86 28.36
C ALA A 188 17.23 6.51 27.90
N PRO A 189 17.34 7.11 26.70
CA PRO A 189 18.56 7.80 26.26
C PRO A 189 19.01 8.92 27.21
N LEU A 190 18.06 9.72 27.71
CA LEU A 190 18.37 10.81 28.62
C LEU A 190 18.81 10.27 29.98
N ALA A 191 18.05 9.32 30.53
CA ALA A 191 18.36 8.74 31.83
C ALA A 191 19.75 8.10 31.83
N ALA A 192 20.09 7.35 30.78
CA ALA A 192 21.38 6.70 30.64
C ALA A 192 22.54 7.69 30.56
N VAL A 193 22.41 8.75 29.76
CA VAL A 193 23.46 9.78 29.67
C VAL A 193 23.59 10.54 30.98
N VAL A 194 22.48 10.95 31.61
CA VAL A 194 22.52 11.68 32.90
C VAL A 194 23.15 10.83 34.01
N ILE A 195 22.76 9.56 34.14
CA ILE A 195 23.33 8.65 35.15
C ILE A 195 24.81 8.39 34.86
N GLY A 196 25.18 8.12 33.60
CA GLY A 196 26.58 7.94 33.20
C GLY A 196 27.43 9.17 33.51
N THR A 197 26.95 10.37 33.18
CA THR A 197 27.60 11.65 33.49
C THR A 197 27.72 11.89 34.99
N ALA A 198 26.66 11.63 35.77
CA ALA A 198 26.67 11.83 37.21
C ALA A 198 27.68 10.89 37.90
N VAL A 199 27.72 9.62 37.50
CA VAL A 199 28.71 8.66 38.02
C VAL A 199 30.13 9.06 37.61
N ALA A 200 30.35 9.45 36.36
CA ALA A 200 31.65 9.93 35.89
C ALA A 200 32.13 11.19 36.64
N ALA A 201 31.21 12.12 36.95
CA ALA A 201 31.51 13.31 37.72
C ALA A 201 31.84 12.98 39.20
N PHE A 202 31.11 12.03 39.79
CA PHE A 202 31.32 11.62 41.18
C PHE A 202 32.62 10.83 41.39
N THR A 203 33.01 9.98 40.45
CA THR A 203 34.24 9.18 40.55
C THR A 203 35.51 10.01 40.30
N GLY A 204 35.39 11.18 39.67
CA GLY A 204 36.53 12.05 39.35
C GLY A 204 37.47 11.47 38.28
N TRP A 205 37.04 10.45 37.54
CA TRP A 205 37.87 9.83 36.51
C TRP A 205 38.12 10.78 35.32
N GLU A 206 39.37 10.80 34.85
CA GLU A 206 39.74 11.51 33.62
C GLU A 206 39.22 10.72 32.41
N LEU A 207 38.10 11.18 31.89
CA LEU A 207 37.43 10.62 30.72
C LEU A 207 37.40 11.69 29.64
N ARG A 208 37.50 11.28 28.37
CA ARG A 208 37.27 12.18 27.25
C ARG A 208 35.79 12.60 27.26
N ARG A 209 35.53 13.90 27.28
CA ARG A 209 34.19 14.49 27.35
C ARG A 209 33.82 15.22 26.07
N VAL A 210 32.57 15.65 26.00
CA VAL A 210 32.09 16.57 24.95
C VAL A 210 32.84 17.89 25.06
N ASP A 211 33.28 18.39 23.90
CA ASP A 211 34.01 19.65 23.76
C ASP A 211 33.12 20.66 23.00
N ILE A 212 32.86 21.82 23.61
CA ILE A 212 32.08 22.92 23.05
C ILE A 212 32.94 24.19 23.17
N PRO A 213 33.10 24.98 22.09
CA PRO A 213 33.85 26.23 22.17
C PRO A 213 33.24 27.23 23.15
N ASP A 214 34.08 27.88 23.96
CA ASP A 214 33.67 28.92 24.94
C ASP A 214 32.91 30.09 24.27
N ASP A 215 33.31 30.47 23.05
CA ASP A 215 32.63 31.48 22.25
C ASP A 215 31.93 30.84 21.04
N LEU A 216 30.62 30.62 21.20
CA LEU A 216 29.75 30.08 20.15
C LEU A 216 29.65 30.99 18.91
N LEU A 217 29.91 32.31 19.06
CA LEU A 217 29.83 33.28 17.96
C LEU A 217 31.14 33.38 17.17
N ALA A 218 32.28 33.04 17.80
CA ALA A 218 33.59 32.96 17.15
C ALA A 218 33.85 31.61 16.45
N PHE A 219 32.91 30.66 16.52
CA PHE A 219 33.00 29.38 15.83
C PHE A 219 33.03 29.61 14.31
N ASP A 220 34.20 29.44 13.68
CA ASP A 220 34.38 29.54 12.21
C ASP A 220 33.72 28.34 11.52
N ALA A 221 32.39 28.42 11.43
CA ALA A 221 31.49 27.36 11.03
C ALA A 221 31.24 27.29 9.52
N GLY A 222 31.82 28.22 8.75
CA GLY A 222 31.48 28.39 7.34
C GLY A 222 31.96 27.22 6.47
N PRO A 223 31.15 26.79 5.46
CA PRO A 223 31.53 25.75 4.53
C PRO A 223 32.77 26.15 3.74
N LEU A 224 33.73 25.24 3.62
CA LEU A 224 34.91 25.40 2.77
C LEU A 224 34.73 24.49 1.56
N TRP A 225 34.77 25.05 0.34
CA TRP A 225 34.62 24.21 -0.84
C TRP A 225 35.80 23.22 -0.92
N PRO A 226 35.55 21.92 -1.08
CA PRO A 226 36.61 20.91 -1.07
C PRO A 226 37.50 21.04 -2.30
N ASP A 227 38.82 20.90 -2.08
CA ASP A 227 39.81 20.79 -3.15
C ASP A 227 39.87 19.34 -3.66
N ALA A 228 38.90 18.98 -4.51
CA ALA A 228 38.77 17.65 -5.07
C ALA A 228 38.19 17.68 -6.48
N THR A 229 38.28 16.57 -7.21
CA THR A 229 37.74 16.50 -8.57
C THR A 229 36.22 16.62 -8.58
N ALA A 230 35.67 17.27 -9.61
CA ALA A 230 34.23 17.46 -9.75
C ALA A 230 33.41 16.15 -9.65
N PRO A 231 33.82 15.01 -10.24
CA PRO A 231 33.10 13.75 -10.06
C PRO A 231 33.07 13.26 -8.61
N THR A 232 34.16 13.41 -7.85
CA THR A 232 34.21 13.01 -6.43
C THR A 232 33.26 13.87 -5.58
N ILE A 233 33.23 15.18 -5.83
CA ILE A 233 32.32 16.10 -5.14
C ILE A 233 30.86 15.79 -5.51
N LEU A 234 30.57 15.62 -6.80
CA LEU A 234 29.22 15.29 -7.28
C LEU A 234 28.72 13.95 -6.72
N ALA A 235 29.58 12.95 -6.60
CA ALA A 235 29.24 11.68 -5.98
C ALA A 235 28.87 11.85 -4.50
N ALA A 236 29.65 12.62 -3.73
CA ALA A 236 29.36 12.90 -2.33
C ALA A 236 28.06 13.71 -2.14
N VAL A 237 27.85 14.75 -2.97
CA VAL A 237 26.61 15.54 -3.00
C VAL A 237 25.40 14.66 -3.33
N GLY A 238 25.52 13.82 -4.35
CA GLY A 238 24.48 12.88 -4.75
C GLY A 238 24.16 11.86 -3.64
N ALA A 239 25.18 11.33 -2.97
CA ALA A 239 25.01 10.37 -1.87
C ALA A 239 24.26 10.99 -0.68
N VAL A 240 24.69 12.17 -0.21
CA VAL A 240 24.02 12.90 0.89
C VAL A 240 22.60 13.26 0.49
N ALA A 241 22.39 13.84 -0.70
CA ALA A 241 21.08 14.26 -1.17
C ALA A 241 20.11 13.07 -1.29
N LEU A 242 20.54 11.97 -1.90
CA LEU A 242 19.70 10.79 -2.12
C LEU A 242 19.27 10.16 -0.78
N VAL A 243 20.23 9.85 0.10
CA VAL A 243 19.94 9.18 1.36
C VAL A 243 19.11 10.08 2.28
N ALA A 244 19.47 11.35 2.42
CA ALA A 244 18.70 12.29 3.24
C ALA A 244 17.27 12.46 2.71
N SER A 245 17.07 12.46 1.39
CA SER A 245 15.73 12.54 0.78
C SER A 245 14.90 11.30 1.04
N VAL A 246 15.46 10.12 0.76
CA VAL A 246 14.77 8.83 0.92
C VAL A 246 14.40 8.60 2.38
N GLU A 247 15.34 8.81 3.31
CA GLU A 247 15.10 8.66 4.75
C GLU A 247 14.01 9.63 5.23
N SER A 248 14.07 10.90 4.82
CA SER A 248 13.08 11.90 5.21
C SER A 248 11.68 11.62 4.68
N LEU A 249 11.56 11.20 3.42
CA LEU A 249 10.27 10.94 2.80
C LEU A 249 9.63 9.68 3.34
N LEU A 250 10.41 8.64 3.61
CA LEU A 250 9.91 7.41 4.21
C LEU A 250 9.54 7.61 5.68
N CYS A 251 10.31 8.41 6.42
CA CYS A 251 9.93 8.86 7.76
C CYS A 251 8.58 9.59 7.70
N ALA A 252 8.40 10.48 6.72
CA ALA A 252 7.19 11.28 6.63
C ALA A 252 5.96 10.41 6.33
N VAL A 253 6.11 9.43 5.44
CA VAL A 253 5.06 8.46 5.10
C VAL A 253 4.73 7.54 6.28
N ALA A 254 5.73 7.10 7.03
CA ALA A 254 5.53 6.25 8.20
C ALA A 254 4.77 6.98 9.30
N VAL A 255 5.15 8.23 9.57
CA VAL A 255 4.59 9.04 10.65
C VAL A 255 3.21 9.59 10.28
N ASP A 256 2.96 9.86 8.99
CA ASP A 256 1.65 10.27 8.47
C ASP A 256 0.56 9.23 8.78
N ARG A 257 0.92 7.95 8.87
CA ARG A 257 -0.01 6.86 9.25
C ARG A 257 -0.32 6.79 10.74
N MET A 258 0.37 7.55 11.58
CA MET A 258 0.25 7.49 13.04
C MET A 258 -0.65 8.59 13.62
N HIS A 259 -1.18 9.49 12.79
CA HIS A 259 -2.06 10.57 13.21
C HIS A 259 -3.21 10.79 12.23
N ASP A 260 -4.28 11.42 12.71
CA ASP A 260 -5.46 11.76 11.92
C ASP A 260 -5.46 13.22 11.40
N GLY A 261 -4.36 13.94 11.62
CA GLY A 261 -4.14 15.31 11.13
C GLY A 261 -3.91 15.46 9.62
N PRO A 262 -3.52 16.67 9.15
CA PRO A 262 -3.27 16.95 7.74
C PRO A 262 -2.24 16.00 7.12
N ARG A 263 -2.56 15.45 5.95
CA ARG A 263 -1.69 14.52 5.22
C ARG A 263 -0.44 15.21 4.69
N VAL A 264 0.68 14.50 4.69
CA VAL A 264 1.98 14.97 4.20
C VAL A 264 1.94 15.32 2.70
N ASN A 265 2.57 16.45 2.35
CA ASN A 265 2.96 16.77 0.97
C ASN A 265 4.45 16.44 0.76
N LEU A 266 4.75 15.39 0.00
CA LEU A 266 6.11 14.88 -0.16
C LEU A 266 7.06 15.83 -0.91
N ASP A 267 6.59 16.53 -1.93
CA ASP A 267 7.43 17.46 -2.70
C ASP A 267 7.80 18.68 -1.84
N ARG A 268 6.85 19.17 -1.03
CA ARG A 268 7.11 20.21 -0.03
C ARG A 268 8.03 19.71 1.09
N GLU A 269 7.86 18.46 1.53
CA GLU A 269 8.76 17.86 2.52
C GLU A 269 10.19 17.81 2.00
N LEU A 270 10.40 17.34 0.78
CA LEU A 270 11.71 17.30 0.14
C LEU A 270 12.34 18.69 0.02
N ALA A 271 11.57 19.70 -0.40
CA ALA A 271 12.03 21.08 -0.45
C ALA A 271 12.37 21.64 0.95
N GLY A 272 11.57 21.31 1.97
CA GLY A 272 11.83 21.71 3.36
C GLY A 272 13.12 21.10 3.93
N GLN A 273 13.38 19.82 3.63
CA GLN A 273 14.66 19.19 3.97
C GLN A 273 15.83 19.82 3.22
N GLY A 274 15.65 20.13 1.93
CA GLY A 274 16.65 20.82 1.13
C GLY A 274 17.03 22.18 1.70
N ALA A 275 16.03 22.99 2.07
CA ALA A 275 16.25 24.27 2.75
C ALA A 275 16.99 24.08 4.08
N ALA A 276 16.61 23.09 4.88
CA ALA A 276 17.29 22.78 6.14
C ALA A 276 18.76 22.36 5.91
N ASN A 277 19.05 21.58 4.87
CA ASN A 277 20.42 21.17 4.54
C ASN A 277 21.29 22.32 4.00
N VAL A 278 20.72 23.24 3.23
CA VAL A 278 21.41 24.48 2.83
C VAL A 278 21.81 25.28 4.07
N VAL A 279 20.85 25.53 4.97
CA VAL A 279 21.10 26.32 6.19
C VAL A 279 22.05 25.59 7.14
N ALA A 280 21.88 24.28 7.32
CA ALA A 280 22.75 23.49 8.19
C ALA A 280 24.19 23.53 7.67
N GLY A 281 24.42 23.21 6.39
CA GLY A 281 25.76 23.27 5.79
C GLY A 281 26.38 24.67 5.83
N ALA A 282 25.59 25.73 5.64
CA ALA A 282 26.07 27.11 5.74
C ALA A 282 26.51 27.50 7.16
N LEU A 283 25.86 26.93 8.18
CA LEU A 283 26.15 27.20 9.60
C LEU A 283 27.11 26.18 10.23
N GLY A 284 27.73 25.29 9.46
CA GLY A 284 28.66 24.27 9.98
C GLY A 284 27.99 23.04 10.58
N GLY A 285 26.71 22.83 10.31
CA GLY A 285 25.94 21.66 10.69
C GLY A 285 26.18 20.45 9.79
N LEU A 286 25.85 19.28 10.33
CA LEU A 286 25.72 18.01 9.61
C LEU A 286 24.46 17.98 8.72
N PRO A 287 24.40 17.06 7.74
CA PRO A 287 23.17 16.73 7.04
C PRO A 287 21.98 16.45 7.98
N VAL A 288 20.86 17.06 7.61
CA VAL A 288 19.54 16.95 8.23
C VAL A 288 18.67 16.01 7.41
N ALA A 289 17.99 15.11 8.09
CA ALA A 289 16.92 14.28 7.53
C ALA A 289 15.80 14.07 8.56
N GLY A 290 14.66 13.57 8.10
CA GLY A 290 13.54 13.15 8.96
C GLY A 290 13.93 11.93 9.80
N VAL A 291 13.85 12.05 11.13
CA VAL A 291 14.32 10.99 12.05
C VAL A 291 13.15 10.23 12.64
N ILE A 292 13.01 8.94 12.30
CA ILE A 292 11.85 8.13 12.69
C ILE A 292 11.64 8.07 14.21
N VAL A 293 12.70 7.89 15.00
CA VAL A 293 12.60 7.80 16.47
C VAL A 293 12.06 9.11 17.07
N ARG A 294 12.50 10.27 16.56
CA ARG A 294 12.03 11.58 17.04
C ARG A 294 10.60 11.84 16.61
N SER A 295 10.28 11.59 15.34
CA SER A 295 8.94 11.80 14.79
C SER A 295 7.89 10.88 15.43
N THR A 296 8.20 9.60 15.64
CA THR A 296 7.29 8.68 16.34
C THR A 296 7.09 9.06 17.80
N THR A 297 8.15 9.54 18.48
CA THR A 297 8.05 10.07 19.84
C THR A 297 7.18 11.33 19.88
N ASN A 298 7.35 12.23 18.89
CA ASN A 298 6.56 13.45 18.77
C ASN A 298 5.06 13.15 18.65
N VAL A 299 4.69 12.21 17.76
CA VAL A 299 3.28 11.80 17.58
C VAL A 299 2.74 11.10 18.83
N ARG A 300 3.50 10.19 19.44
CA ARG A 300 3.08 9.50 20.68
C ARG A 300 2.93 10.45 21.86
N ALA A 301 3.71 11.52 21.91
CA ALA A 301 3.58 12.57 22.91
C ALA A 301 2.40 13.53 22.61
N GLY A 302 1.66 13.29 21.52
CA GLY A 302 0.41 13.98 21.22
C GLY A 302 0.54 15.16 20.26
N ALA A 303 1.68 15.33 19.58
CA ALA A 303 1.85 16.43 18.61
C ALA A 303 0.80 16.39 17.50
N ARG A 304 0.27 17.58 17.17
CA ARG A 304 -0.78 17.76 16.15
C ARG A 304 -0.38 18.74 15.05
N SER A 305 0.68 19.52 15.24
CA SER A 305 1.12 20.48 14.24
C SER A 305 2.63 20.66 14.19
N ARG A 306 3.07 21.37 13.14
CA ARG A 306 4.48 21.68 12.85
C ARG A 306 5.14 22.47 13.97
N LEU A 307 4.33 23.16 14.76
CA LEU A 307 4.78 23.93 15.90
C LEU A 307 5.59 23.06 16.87
N SER A 308 5.24 21.78 17.05
CA SER A 308 6.03 20.89 17.92
C SER A 308 7.47 20.72 17.45
N ALA A 309 7.68 20.52 16.14
CA ALA A 309 9.01 20.40 15.55
C ALA A 309 9.81 21.71 15.64
N VAL A 310 9.16 22.85 15.39
CA VAL A 310 9.79 24.17 15.52
C VAL A 310 10.18 24.46 16.97
N LEU A 311 9.27 24.22 17.92
CA LEU A 311 9.53 24.38 19.35
C LEU A 311 10.67 23.47 19.81
N HIS A 312 10.74 22.23 19.32
CA HIS A 312 11.87 21.34 19.59
C HIS A 312 13.22 21.99 19.22
N GLY A 313 13.34 22.56 18.00
CA GLY A 313 14.55 23.25 17.58
C GLY A 313 14.88 24.47 18.45
N VAL A 314 13.86 25.25 18.83
CA VAL A 314 14.01 26.40 19.74
C VAL A 314 14.48 25.97 21.13
N TRP A 315 13.94 24.89 21.68
CA TRP A 315 14.36 24.36 22.98
C TRP A 315 15.79 23.84 22.97
N ILE A 316 16.23 23.18 21.89
CA ILE A 316 17.63 22.79 21.76
C ILE A 316 18.52 24.03 21.73
N LEU A 317 18.17 25.06 20.96
CA LEU A 317 18.93 26.31 20.94
C LEU A 317 19.01 26.95 22.33
N ALA A 318 17.89 27.07 23.02
CA ALA A 318 17.84 27.62 24.37
C ALA A 318 18.69 26.82 25.35
N LEU A 319 18.67 25.48 25.27
CA LEU A 319 19.43 24.60 26.14
C LEU A 319 20.93 24.66 25.86
N VAL A 320 21.34 24.77 24.59
CA VAL A 320 22.76 24.95 24.24
C VAL A 320 23.27 26.29 24.77
N LEU A 321 22.51 27.38 24.61
CA LEU A 321 22.90 28.70 25.11
C LEU A 321 22.92 28.79 26.64
N ALA A 322 22.02 28.09 27.33
CA ALA A 322 21.87 28.19 28.78
C ALA A 322 22.69 27.15 29.57
N ALA A 323 22.99 25.99 28.97
CA ALA A 323 23.54 24.83 29.67
C ALA A 323 24.74 24.19 28.97
N ALA A 324 25.47 24.92 28.11
CA ALA A 324 26.72 24.44 27.51
C ALA A 324 27.70 23.82 28.53
N PRO A 325 27.97 24.42 29.71
CA PRO A 325 28.88 23.82 30.71
C PRO A 325 28.39 22.48 31.24
N VAL A 326 27.07 22.25 31.28
CA VAL A 326 26.49 20.97 31.71
C VAL A 326 26.64 19.91 30.62
N ILE A 327 26.53 20.30 29.35
CA ILE A 327 26.70 19.40 28.20
C ILE A 327 28.15 18.93 28.09
N GLU A 328 29.13 19.78 28.40
CA GLU A 328 30.56 19.42 28.44
C GLU A 328 30.92 18.41 29.53
N LEU A 329 30.07 18.20 30.54
CA LEU A 329 30.29 17.15 31.53
C LEU A 329 30.09 15.75 30.94
N ILE A 330 29.42 15.62 29.79
CA ILE A 330 29.02 14.34 29.22
C ILE A 330 30.25 13.56 28.73
N PRO A 331 30.51 12.35 29.26
CA PRO A 331 31.62 11.53 28.82
C PRO A 331 31.31 10.86 27.46
N LEU A 332 32.29 10.84 26.55
CA LEU A 332 32.14 10.21 25.23
C LEU A 332 31.75 8.72 25.28
N PRO A 333 32.25 7.90 26.23
CA PRO A 333 31.81 6.50 26.35
C PRO A 333 30.30 6.34 26.59
N ALA A 334 29.64 7.30 27.25
CA ALA A 334 28.18 7.26 27.42
C ALA A 334 27.44 7.53 26.09
N LEU A 335 27.94 8.44 25.26
CA LEU A 335 27.40 8.69 23.92
C LEU A 335 27.67 7.51 22.98
N ALA A 336 28.84 6.89 23.05
CA ALA A 336 29.18 5.69 22.29
C ALA A 336 28.24 4.53 22.66
N ALA A 337 28.00 4.30 23.95
CA ALA A 337 27.03 3.32 24.43
C ALA A 337 25.61 3.57 23.89
N LEU A 338 25.15 4.83 23.89
CA LEU A 338 23.87 5.20 23.31
C LEU A 338 23.77 4.85 21.81
N LEU A 339 24.84 5.07 21.06
CA LEU A 339 24.88 4.73 19.63
C LEU A 339 24.97 3.23 19.39
N VAL A 340 25.72 2.48 20.20
CA VAL A 340 25.72 1.00 20.16
C VAL A 340 24.31 0.48 20.39
N TYR A 341 23.63 0.94 21.44
CA TYR A 341 22.24 0.56 21.72
C TYR A 341 21.30 0.89 20.55
N THR A 342 21.45 2.08 19.96
CA THR A 342 20.63 2.50 18.82
C THR A 342 20.91 1.64 17.59
N GLY A 343 22.18 1.36 17.28
CA GLY A 343 22.60 0.52 16.16
C GLY A 343 22.09 -0.92 16.28
N VAL A 344 22.12 -1.51 17.49
CA VAL A 344 21.53 -2.83 17.75
C VAL A 344 20.01 -2.83 17.49
N LYS A 345 19.29 -1.77 17.92
CA LYS A 345 17.84 -1.66 17.67
C LYS A 345 17.48 -1.47 16.18
N MET A 346 18.41 -1.00 15.34
CA MET A 346 18.20 -0.90 13.88
C MET A 346 18.21 -2.28 13.20
N VAL A 347 18.91 -3.28 13.78
CA VAL A 347 18.92 -4.66 13.29
C VAL A 347 17.73 -5.43 13.87
N ASN A 348 16.59 -5.36 13.19
CA ASN A 348 15.34 -5.98 13.65
C ASN A 348 15.02 -7.30 12.91
N LEU A 349 15.02 -8.40 13.65
CA LEU A 349 14.67 -9.75 13.17
C LEU A 349 13.24 -9.85 12.60
N THR A 350 12.29 -9.09 13.14
CA THR A 350 10.90 -9.07 12.67
C THR A 350 10.80 -8.49 11.25
N HIS A 351 11.56 -7.44 10.94
CA HIS A 351 11.59 -6.89 9.58
C HIS A 351 12.20 -7.90 8.60
N ALA A 352 13.27 -8.60 8.99
CA ALA A 352 13.85 -9.66 8.17
C ALA A 352 12.85 -10.80 7.90
N GLN A 353 12.05 -11.21 8.90
CA GLN A 353 11.00 -12.21 8.71
C GLN A 353 9.89 -11.74 7.76
N GLN A 354 9.44 -10.48 7.86
CA GLN A 354 8.45 -9.91 6.95
C GLN A 354 8.95 -9.88 5.49
N VAL A 355 10.21 -9.51 5.28
CA VAL A 355 10.85 -9.50 3.95
C VAL A 355 10.99 -10.93 3.39
N HIS A 356 11.24 -11.91 4.24
CA HIS A 356 11.27 -13.34 3.87
C HIS A 356 9.94 -13.84 3.32
N GLN A 357 8.83 -13.46 3.94
CA GLN A 357 7.49 -13.84 3.48
C GLN A 357 7.19 -13.34 2.05
N HIS A 358 7.79 -12.22 1.64
CA HIS A 358 7.60 -11.62 0.31
C HIS A 358 8.66 -12.03 -0.73
N ARG A 359 9.53 -13.00 -0.41
CA ARG A 359 10.64 -13.45 -1.27
C ARG A 359 11.61 -12.34 -1.69
N GLU A 360 11.79 -11.31 -0.85
CA GLU A 360 12.72 -10.21 -1.10
C GLU A 360 14.00 -10.29 -0.24
N MET A 361 14.23 -11.42 0.44
CA MET A 361 15.43 -11.64 1.27
C MET A 361 16.76 -11.48 0.55
N PRO A 362 16.93 -11.91 -0.72
CA PRO A 362 18.18 -11.67 -1.42
C PRO A 362 18.51 -10.17 -1.52
N VAL A 363 17.51 -9.32 -1.74
CA VAL A 363 17.69 -7.85 -1.79
C VAL A 363 18.13 -7.34 -0.43
N TYR A 364 17.46 -7.75 0.65
CA TYR A 364 17.80 -7.33 2.02
C TYR A 364 19.22 -7.72 2.42
N VAL A 365 19.58 -9.00 2.26
CA VAL A 365 20.90 -9.52 2.66
C VAL A 365 21.99 -8.88 1.81
N LEU A 366 21.79 -8.77 0.50
CA LEU A 366 22.78 -8.18 -0.38
C LEU A 366 22.99 -6.69 -0.08
N THR A 367 21.91 -5.94 0.19
CA THR A 367 22.00 -4.53 0.59
C THR A 367 22.78 -4.41 1.91
N LEU A 368 22.45 -5.21 2.92
CA LEU A 368 23.12 -5.20 4.22
C LEU A 368 24.62 -5.47 4.07
N VAL A 369 24.99 -6.55 3.38
CA VAL A 369 26.40 -6.94 3.19
C VAL A 369 27.14 -5.88 2.38
N ALA A 370 26.53 -5.36 1.32
CA ALA A 370 27.13 -4.32 0.50
C ALA A 370 27.33 -3.01 1.29
N VAL A 371 26.40 -2.63 2.18
CA VAL A 371 26.58 -1.46 3.07
C VAL A 371 27.77 -1.66 4.01
N VAL A 372 27.93 -2.85 4.60
CA VAL A 372 29.03 -3.14 5.53
C VAL A 372 30.39 -3.19 4.83
N VAL A 373 30.45 -3.70 3.59
CA VAL A 373 31.72 -3.94 2.87
C VAL A 373 32.12 -2.78 1.97
N LEU A 374 31.17 -2.22 1.22
CA LEU A 374 31.42 -1.23 0.16
C LEU A 374 31.12 0.20 0.62
N GLY A 375 30.21 0.37 1.59
CA GLY A 375 29.71 1.68 2.01
C GLY A 375 28.23 1.87 1.72
N LEU A 376 27.63 2.90 2.32
CA LEU A 376 26.18 3.10 2.31
C LEU A 376 25.62 3.32 0.90
N PHE A 377 26.25 4.19 0.12
CA PHE A 377 25.77 4.57 -1.21
C PHE A 377 25.81 3.39 -2.19
N GLU A 378 26.97 2.74 -2.28
CA GLU A 378 27.20 1.54 -3.08
C GLU A 378 26.25 0.42 -2.65
N GLY A 379 26.05 0.25 -1.34
CA GLY A 379 25.14 -0.75 -0.80
C GLY A 379 23.69 -0.55 -1.24
N VAL A 380 23.19 0.69 -1.19
CA VAL A 380 21.83 1.01 -1.66
C VAL A 380 21.70 0.82 -3.18
N LEU A 381 22.71 1.22 -3.95
CA LEU A 381 22.71 1.04 -5.41
C LEU A 381 22.67 -0.44 -5.79
N VAL A 382 23.51 -1.28 -5.15
CA VAL A 382 23.51 -2.73 -5.34
C VAL A 382 22.15 -3.33 -4.97
N GLY A 383 21.56 -2.90 -3.86
CA GLY A 383 20.21 -3.29 -3.44
C GLY A 383 19.14 -2.94 -4.49
N MET A 384 19.18 -1.73 -5.03
CA MET A 384 18.26 -1.26 -6.06
C MET A 384 18.39 -2.06 -7.35
N VAL A 385 19.60 -2.28 -7.83
CA VAL A 385 19.87 -3.09 -9.04
C VAL A 385 19.37 -4.52 -8.83
N CYS A 386 19.62 -5.12 -7.67
CA CYS A 386 19.13 -6.45 -7.34
C CYS A 386 17.59 -6.51 -7.33
N ALA A 387 16.93 -5.54 -6.70
CA ALA A 387 15.47 -5.45 -6.66
C ALA A 387 14.86 -5.30 -8.07
N LEU A 388 15.49 -4.48 -8.93
CA LEU A 388 15.08 -4.31 -10.31
C LEU A 388 15.22 -5.61 -11.10
N LEU A 389 16.38 -6.28 -11.01
CA LEU A 389 16.65 -7.54 -11.70
C LEU A 389 15.68 -8.65 -11.25
N LEU A 390 15.42 -8.77 -9.94
CA LEU A 390 14.45 -9.73 -9.42
C LEU A 390 13.02 -9.40 -9.87
N SER A 391 12.66 -8.13 -9.96
CA SER A 391 11.35 -7.73 -10.45
C SER A 391 11.18 -8.08 -11.93
N VAL A 392 12.20 -7.80 -12.77
CA VAL A 392 12.23 -8.22 -14.18
C VAL A 392 12.16 -9.74 -14.30
N TRP A 393 12.90 -10.47 -13.48
CA TRP A 393 12.89 -11.94 -13.50
C TRP A 393 11.53 -12.53 -13.09
N ARG A 394 10.86 -11.94 -12.10
CA ARG A 394 9.51 -12.35 -11.66
C ARG A 394 8.47 -12.07 -12.73
N LEU A 395 8.55 -10.91 -13.40
CA LEU A 395 7.61 -10.50 -14.45
C LEU A 395 7.80 -11.29 -15.75
N THR A 396 9.02 -11.76 -16.05
CA THR A 396 9.32 -12.54 -17.26
C THR A 396 9.12 -14.05 -17.09
N HIS A 397 8.71 -14.51 -15.91
CA HIS A 397 8.53 -15.94 -15.66
C HIS A 397 7.22 -16.47 -16.26
N ALA A 398 7.33 -17.31 -17.29
CA ALA A 398 6.21 -18.09 -17.82
C ALA A 398 6.26 -19.54 -17.31
N THR A 399 5.07 -20.11 -17.10
CA THR A 399 4.88 -21.54 -16.87
C THR A 399 4.24 -22.17 -18.10
N VAL A 400 4.91 -23.17 -18.66
CA VAL A 400 4.40 -23.99 -19.77
C VAL A 400 4.35 -25.42 -19.28
N ARG A 401 3.20 -26.08 -19.43
CA ARG A 401 3.04 -27.50 -19.09
C ARG A 401 2.28 -28.22 -20.20
N ALA A 402 2.86 -29.30 -20.72
CA ALA A 402 2.14 -30.28 -21.51
C ALA A 402 1.64 -31.40 -20.61
N TYR A 403 0.42 -31.86 -20.83
CA TYR A 403 -0.16 -33.00 -20.12
C TYR A 403 -1.21 -33.70 -20.99
N HIS A 404 -1.50 -34.96 -20.68
CA HIS A 404 -2.49 -35.76 -21.38
C HIS A 404 -3.66 -36.06 -20.43
N ASP A 405 -4.89 -35.77 -20.85
CA ASP A 405 -6.11 -36.12 -20.12
C ASP A 405 -7.02 -37.06 -20.95
N GLU A 406 -8.21 -37.40 -20.44
CA GLU A 406 -9.16 -38.31 -21.13
C GLU A 406 -9.65 -37.79 -22.51
N HIS A 407 -9.43 -36.50 -22.83
CA HIS A 407 -9.88 -35.83 -24.04
C HIS A 407 -8.74 -35.51 -25.01
N GLY A 408 -7.49 -35.85 -24.68
CA GLY A 408 -6.32 -35.71 -25.56
C GLY A 408 -5.16 -34.96 -24.93
N TRP A 409 -4.27 -34.42 -25.78
CA TRP A 409 -3.12 -33.64 -25.35
C TRP A 409 -3.49 -32.18 -25.11
N HIS A 410 -3.00 -31.64 -24.00
CA HIS A 410 -3.22 -30.26 -23.60
C HIS A 410 -1.89 -29.56 -23.31
N VAL A 411 -1.75 -28.33 -23.76
CA VAL A 411 -0.60 -27.47 -23.44
C VAL A 411 -1.11 -26.21 -22.78
N ALA A 412 -0.89 -26.09 -21.48
CA ALA A 412 -1.28 -24.91 -20.70
C ALA A 412 -0.10 -23.94 -20.60
N ILE A 413 -0.33 -22.70 -21.01
CA ILE A 413 0.66 -21.63 -20.97
C ILE A 413 0.12 -20.46 -20.15
N GLU A 414 0.83 -20.12 -19.06
CA GLU A 414 0.45 -19.02 -18.16
C GLU A 414 1.63 -18.03 -17.97
N GLY A 415 1.31 -16.73 -17.92
CA GLY A 415 2.27 -15.64 -17.64
C GLY A 415 2.78 -14.90 -18.87
N SER A 416 3.93 -14.24 -18.77
CA SER A 416 4.51 -13.43 -19.86
C SER A 416 5.43 -14.26 -20.77
N LEU A 417 4.96 -14.57 -21.99
CA LEU A 417 5.70 -15.31 -23.01
C LEU A 417 6.68 -14.39 -23.76
N THR A 418 7.85 -14.20 -23.16
CA THR A 418 8.98 -13.52 -23.82
C THR A 418 9.91 -14.52 -24.50
N PHE A 419 10.91 -14.03 -25.23
CA PHE A 419 11.97 -14.81 -25.86
C PHE A 419 12.70 -15.71 -24.84
N LEU A 420 12.75 -15.29 -23.57
CA LEU A 420 13.33 -16.07 -22.46
C LEU A 420 12.51 -17.33 -22.14
N ALA A 421 11.21 -17.32 -22.43
CA ALA A 421 10.31 -18.45 -22.21
C ALA A 421 10.29 -19.44 -23.40
N VAL A 422 10.80 -19.05 -24.58
CA VAL A 422 10.81 -19.90 -25.79
C VAL A 422 11.44 -21.27 -25.54
N PRO A 423 12.61 -21.42 -24.86
CA PRO A 423 13.17 -22.75 -24.59
C PRO A 423 12.27 -23.64 -23.72
N LYS A 424 11.47 -23.07 -22.81
CA LYS A 424 10.49 -23.83 -22.02
C LYS A 424 9.28 -24.21 -22.87
N LEU A 425 8.82 -23.27 -23.70
CA LEU A 425 7.71 -23.48 -24.63
C LEU A 425 8.03 -24.63 -25.58
N THR A 426 9.17 -24.58 -26.27
CA THR A 426 9.55 -25.61 -27.25
C THR A 426 9.77 -26.97 -26.61
N ARG A 427 10.33 -27.04 -25.40
CA ARG A 427 10.44 -28.30 -24.64
C ARG A 427 9.09 -28.93 -24.35
N ALA A 428 8.14 -28.17 -23.82
CA ALA A 428 6.81 -28.68 -23.51
C ALA A 428 6.04 -29.07 -24.78
N LEU A 429 6.16 -28.28 -25.85
CA LEU A 429 5.57 -28.60 -27.15
C LEU A 429 6.18 -29.88 -27.77
N ALA A 430 7.45 -30.19 -27.48
CA ALA A 430 8.11 -31.40 -27.95
C ALA A 430 7.69 -32.67 -27.18
N GLU A 431 7.07 -32.54 -26.01
CA GLU A 431 6.50 -33.69 -25.27
C GLU A 431 5.25 -34.26 -25.96
N VAL A 432 4.63 -33.49 -26.85
CA VAL A 432 3.42 -33.86 -27.58
C VAL A 432 3.76 -34.84 -28.72
N PRO A 433 3.17 -36.05 -28.75
CA PRO A 433 3.38 -37.02 -29.82
C PRO A 433 2.82 -36.54 -31.15
N ALA A 434 3.54 -36.83 -32.24
CA ALA A 434 3.13 -36.49 -33.60
C ALA A 434 1.75 -37.10 -33.98
N GLY A 435 0.99 -36.38 -34.79
CA GLY A 435 -0.31 -36.84 -35.30
C GLY A 435 -1.47 -36.80 -34.30
N THR A 436 -1.25 -36.31 -33.06
CA THR A 436 -2.31 -36.23 -32.04
C THR A 436 -3.07 -34.90 -32.10
N PRO A 437 -4.36 -34.88 -31.73
CA PRO A 437 -5.09 -33.63 -31.50
C PRO A 437 -4.63 -32.96 -30.19
N VAL A 438 -4.39 -31.66 -30.24
CA VAL A 438 -3.83 -30.87 -29.14
C VAL A 438 -4.65 -29.60 -28.92
N ALA A 439 -5.01 -29.32 -27.68
CA ALA A 439 -5.56 -28.03 -27.29
C ALA A 439 -4.53 -27.20 -26.52
N VAL A 440 -4.18 -26.03 -27.06
CA VAL A 440 -3.25 -25.07 -26.45
C VAL A 440 -4.05 -24.01 -25.70
N GLU A 441 -3.98 -24.00 -24.37
CA GLU A 441 -4.60 -22.99 -23.53
C GLU A 441 -3.61 -21.83 -23.31
N LEU A 442 -3.79 -20.73 -24.05
CA LEU A 442 -2.95 -19.55 -23.99
C LEU A 442 -3.54 -18.52 -23.01
N ASN A 443 -3.00 -18.52 -21.79
CA ASN A 443 -3.33 -17.58 -20.73
C ASN A 443 -2.15 -16.61 -20.49
N ALA A 444 -1.77 -15.87 -21.54
CA ALA A 444 -0.63 -14.99 -21.53
C ALA A 444 -1.01 -13.51 -21.37
N ASP A 445 -0.32 -12.81 -20.46
CA ASP A 445 -0.49 -11.35 -20.28
C ASP A 445 0.24 -10.56 -21.39
N PHE A 446 1.31 -11.14 -21.92
CA PHE A 446 2.14 -10.58 -22.98
C PHE A 446 2.79 -11.72 -23.79
N MET A 447 2.94 -11.52 -25.10
CA MET A 447 3.64 -12.45 -25.99
C MET A 447 4.51 -11.64 -26.96
N ASP A 448 5.82 -11.91 -26.99
CA ASP A 448 6.71 -11.25 -27.95
C ASP A 448 6.80 -12.03 -29.27
N HIS A 449 7.43 -11.40 -30.27
CA HIS A 449 7.51 -11.96 -31.61
C HIS A 449 8.19 -13.34 -31.64
N ALA A 450 9.24 -13.53 -30.83
CA ALA A 450 9.95 -14.81 -30.77
C ALA A 450 9.05 -15.94 -30.24
N ALA A 451 8.26 -15.68 -29.19
CA ALA A 451 7.30 -16.64 -28.66
C ALA A 451 6.14 -16.94 -29.64
N VAL A 452 5.63 -15.91 -30.33
CA VAL A 452 4.60 -16.09 -31.39
C VAL A 452 5.13 -17.00 -32.49
N THR A 453 6.30 -16.67 -33.05
CA THR A 453 6.92 -17.42 -34.15
C THR A 453 7.19 -18.86 -33.73
N ALA A 454 7.75 -19.09 -32.55
CA ALA A 454 8.00 -20.44 -32.05
C ALA A 454 6.72 -21.29 -31.91
N LEU A 455 5.63 -20.70 -31.40
CA LEU A 455 4.35 -21.41 -31.28
C LEU A 455 3.71 -21.66 -32.66
N HIS A 456 3.82 -20.70 -33.58
CA HIS A 456 3.27 -20.80 -34.93
C HIS A 456 4.02 -21.83 -35.79
N ASP A 457 5.35 -21.82 -35.75
CA ASP A 457 6.18 -22.79 -36.48
C ASP A 457 5.93 -24.21 -35.97
N TRP A 458 5.82 -24.39 -34.65
CA TRP A 458 5.45 -25.69 -34.09
C TRP A 458 4.06 -26.13 -34.54
N ARG A 459 3.06 -25.24 -34.45
CA ARG A 459 1.68 -25.55 -34.87
C ARG A 459 1.63 -26.00 -36.32
N THR A 460 2.21 -25.20 -37.22
CA THR A 460 2.20 -25.51 -38.66
C THR A 460 2.97 -26.79 -38.97
N GLY A 461 4.06 -27.06 -38.26
CA GLY A 461 4.79 -28.33 -38.34
C GLY A 461 3.95 -29.52 -37.89
N HIS A 462 3.25 -29.39 -36.75
CA HIS A 462 2.40 -30.45 -36.19
C HIS A 462 1.18 -30.76 -37.07
N GLU A 463 0.55 -29.72 -37.63
CA GLU A 463 -0.57 -29.85 -38.59
C GLU A 463 -0.11 -30.50 -39.90
N ARG A 464 1.08 -30.16 -40.43
CA ARG A 464 1.66 -30.85 -41.60
C ARG A 464 1.96 -32.32 -41.31
N GLY A 465 2.30 -32.66 -40.06
CA GLY A 465 2.53 -34.03 -39.60
C GLY A 465 1.25 -34.85 -39.37
N GLY A 466 0.07 -34.32 -39.71
CA GLY A 466 -1.22 -34.99 -39.56
C GLY A 466 -1.90 -34.79 -38.20
N GLY A 467 -1.35 -33.96 -37.31
CA GLY A 467 -1.98 -33.57 -36.05
C GLY A 467 -2.98 -32.42 -36.23
N THR A 468 -3.75 -32.09 -35.20
CA THR A 468 -4.63 -30.91 -35.18
C THR A 468 -4.36 -30.07 -33.94
N VAL A 469 -4.33 -28.75 -34.08
CA VAL A 469 -4.04 -27.83 -32.97
C VAL A 469 -5.16 -26.80 -32.82
N GLU A 470 -5.81 -26.78 -31.67
CA GLU A 470 -6.78 -25.74 -31.31
C GLU A 470 -6.16 -24.79 -30.26
N VAL A 471 -6.04 -23.50 -30.59
CA VAL A 471 -5.48 -22.49 -29.68
C VAL A 471 -6.61 -21.71 -29.02
N HIS A 472 -6.69 -21.77 -27.69
CA HIS A 472 -7.69 -21.09 -26.88
C HIS A 472 -7.08 -19.91 -26.13
N GLU A 473 -7.45 -18.68 -26.50
CA GLU A 473 -6.96 -17.45 -25.87
C GLU A 473 -7.91 -16.96 -24.75
N LEU A 474 -7.39 -16.78 -23.54
CA LEU A 474 -8.19 -16.46 -22.35
C LEU A 474 -8.33 -14.96 -22.06
N HIS A 475 -7.30 -14.14 -22.25
CA HIS A 475 -7.32 -12.72 -21.84
C HIS A 475 -7.17 -11.71 -22.98
N HIS A 476 -6.25 -11.95 -23.91
CA HIS A 476 -5.99 -11.10 -25.06
C HIS A 476 -5.70 -11.95 -26.30
N HIS A 477 -6.08 -11.47 -27.48
CA HIS A 477 -5.93 -12.17 -28.76
C HIS A 477 -4.53 -12.03 -29.35
N TRP A 478 -3.47 -12.14 -28.53
CA TRP A 478 -2.09 -11.88 -28.93
C TRP A 478 -1.63 -12.73 -30.12
N TYR A 479 -2.00 -14.02 -30.14
CA TYR A 479 -1.60 -14.96 -31.17
C TYR A 479 -2.43 -14.78 -32.44
N ALA A 480 -3.75 -14.59 -32.29
CA ALA A 480 -4.62 -14.30 -33.43
C ALA A 480 -4.29 -12.95 -34.09
N GLU A 481 -4.00 -11.90 -33.32
CA GLU A 481 -3.58 -10.57 -33.81
C GLU A 481 -2.27 -10.64 -34.60
N ALA A 482 -1.26 -11.35 -34.08
CA ALA A 482 0.04 -11.45 -34.71
C ALA A 482 0.03 -12.22 -36.04
N ILE A 483 -0.89 -13.19 -36.20
CA ILE A 483 -1.00 -14.01 -37.42
C ILE A 483 -1.93 -13.37 -38.45
N THR A 484 -3.02 -12.73 -38.02
CA THR A 484 -4.02 -12.16 -38.93
C THR A 484 -3.74 -10.71 -39.33
N GLY A 485 -2.86 -10.01 -38.61
CA GLY A 485 -2.48 -8.61 -38.87
C GLY A 485 -3.60 -7.60 -38.58
N GLN A 486 -4.76 -8.04 -38.08
CA GLN A 486 -5.87 -7.16 -37.71
C GLN A 486 -5.88 -6.95 -36.20
N ARG A 487 -5.80 -5.68 -35.75
CA ARG A 487 -6.10 -5.31 -34.36
C ARG A 487 -7.62 -5.20 -34.20
N PRO A 488 -8.31 -6.13 -33.51
CA PRO A 488 -9.65 -5.84 -33.02
C PRO A 488 -9.56 -4.69 -31.99
N PRO A 489 -10.61 -3.88 -31.82
CA PRO A 489 -10.57 -2.72 -30.94
C PRO A 489 -10.21 -3.15 -29.51
N ALA A 490 -9.15 -2.55 -28.96
CA ALA A 490 -8.64 -2.83 -27.62
C ALA A 490 -9.72 -2.54 -26.57
N ARG A 491 -10.41 -3.58 -26.10
CA ARG A 491 -11.22 -3.50 -24.88
C ARG A 491 -10.29 -3.74 -23.70
N LYS A 492 -10.04 -2.69 -22.92
CA LYS A 492 -9.54 -2.82 -21.54
C LYS A 492 -10.54 -3.72 -20.80
N VAL A 493 -10.11 -4.92 -20.43
CA VAL A 493 -10.95 -5.87 -19.72
C VAL A 493 -11.01 -5.42 -18.26
N HIS A 494 -12.18 -4.93 -17.84
CA HIS A 494 -12.43 -4.56 -16.45
C HIS A 494 -12.44 -5.82 -15.54
N PRO A 495 -12.17 -5.66 -14.23
CA PRO A 495 -12.16 -6.74 -13.24
C PRO A 495 -13.45 -7.57 -13.15
N THR A 496 -14.53 -7.14 -13.80
CA THR A 496 -15.84 -7.81 -13.85
C THR A 496 -15.95 -8.87 -14.94
N ALA A 497 -14.90 -9.10 -15.76
CA ALA A 497 -14.95 -10.06 -16.87
C ALA A 497 -15.15 -11.53 -16.47
N TRP A 498 -15.07 -11.88 -15.19
CA TRP A 498 -15.42 -13.20 -14.68
C TRP A 498 -16.94 -13.40 -14.52
N LEU A 499 -17.74 -12.32 -14.48
CA LEU A 499 -19.21 -12.36 -14.37
C LEU A 499 -19.91 -12.57 -15.71
N LEU A 500 -19.21 -12.39 -16.83
CA LEU A 500 -19.78 -12.59 -18.16
C LEU A 500 -19.56 -14.05 -18.57
N PRO A 501 -20.63 -14.86 -18.74
CA PRO A 501 -20.51 -16.11 -19.45
C PRO A 501 -20.03 -15.74 -20.86
N ARG A 502 -18.84 -16.21 -21.27
CA ARG A 502 -18.48 -16.15 -22.69
C ARG A 502 -19.60 -16.87 -23.43
N MET A 503 -20.27 -16.15 -24.33
CA MET A 503 -21.24 -16.73 -25.26
C MET A 503 -20.47 -17.74 -26.13
N HIS A 504 -20.41 -18.99 -25.70
CA HIS A 504 -19.93 -20.06 -26.54
C HIS A 504 -20.94 -20.21 -27.68
N ARG A 505 -20.52 -19.81 -28.89
CA ARG A 505 -21.22 -20.17 -30.12
C ARG A 505 -21.36 -21.70 -30.17
N ALA A 506 -22.55 -22.12 -30.59
CA ALA A 506 -23.08 -23.46 -30.49
C ALA A 506 -22.15 -24.53 -31.07
N VAL A 507 -21.79 -25.51 -30.24
CA VAL A 507 -21.57 -26.90 -30.66
C VAL A 507 -22.89 -27.63 -30.37
N PRO A 508 -23.40 -28.52 -31.24
CA PRO A 508 -24.66 -29.21 -31.04
C PRO A 508 -24.52 -30.30 -29.97
N SER A 509 -24.40 -29.89 -28.70
CA SER A 509 -24.43 -30.79 -27.54
C SER A 509 -25.71 -30.62 -26.75
N GLY A 510 -26.20 -31.71 -26.13
CA GLY A 510 -27.44 -31.71 -25.34
C GLY A 510 -27.38 -30.73 -24.16
N ALA A 511 -28.55 -30.29 -23.66
CA ALA A 511 -28.64 -29.28 -22.59
C ALA A 511 -27.83 -29.65 -21.32
N ARG A 512 -27.83 -30.94 -20.95
CA ARG A 512 -27.04 -31.47 -19.83
C ARG A 512 -25.54 -31.32 -20.05
N GLU A 513 -25.06 -31.58 -21.26
CA GLU A 513 -23.64 -31.50 -21.59
C GLU A 513 -23.13 -30.05 -21.56
N ARG A 514 -23.95 -29.09 -22.01
CA ARG A 514 -23.65 -27.66 -21.87
C ARG A 514 -23.51 -27.23 -20.41
N LEU A 515 -24.40 -27.70 -19.52
CA LEU A 515 -24.30 -27.42 -18.08
C LEU A 515 -23.05 -28.05 -17.47
N THR A 516 -22.77 -29.32 -17.77
CA THR A 516 -21.57 -30.02 -17.27
C THR A 516 -20.30 -29.36 -17.75
N ARG A 517 -20.24 -28.92 -19.02
CA ARG A 517 -19.12 -28.15 -19.57
C ARG A 517 -18.94 -26.83 -18.84
N GLY A 518 -20.02 -26.08 -18.61
CA GLY A 518 -19.99 -24.84 -17.83
C GLY A 518 -19.45 -25.04 -16.41
N ALA A 519 -19.88 -26.10 -15.72
CA ALA A 519 -19.39 -26.46 -14.39
C ALA A 519 -17.89 -26.83 -14.40
N ARG A 520 -17.43 -27.60 -15.40
CA ARG A 520 -16.00 -27.91 -15.58
C ARG A 520 -15.16 -26.65 -15.83
N LEU A 521 -15.65 -25.72 -16.66
CA LEU A 521 -14.98 -24.43 -16.90
C LEU A 521 -14.90 -23.59 -15.62
N PHE A 522 -15.97 -23.57 -14.81
CA PHE A 522 -15.93 -22.93 -13.49
C PHE A 522 -14.87 -23.56 -12.59
N HIS A 523 -14.80 -24.88 -12.48
CA HIS A 523 -13.77 -25.55 -11.68
C HIS A 523 -12.34 -25.28 -12.17
N ARG A 524 -12.12 -25.26 -13.49
CA ARG A 524 -10.78 -25.01 -14.07
C ARG A 524 -10.33 -23.55 -13.89
N HIS A 525 -11.19 -22.57 -14.16
CA HIS A 525 -10.77 -21.16 -14.23
C HIS A 525 -11.41 -20.25 -13.18
N GLY A 526 -12.66 -20.51 -12.79
CA GLY A 526 -13.42 -19.68 -11.86
C GLY A 526 -13.10 -19.96 -10.40
N ALA A 527 -13.05 -21.23 -10.01
CA ALA A 527 -12.99 -21.66 -8.61
C ALA A 527 -11.73 -21.17 -7.88
N ARG A 528 -10.57 -21.11 -8.55
CA ARG A 528 -9.35 -20.55 -7.94
C ARG A 528 -9.45 -19.05 -7.65
N ARG A 529 -10.21 -18.30 -8.47
CA ARG A 529 -10.35 -16.85 -8.36
C ARG A 529 -11.36 -16.45 -7.29
N VAL A 530 -12.51 -17.13 -7.23
CA VAL A 530 -13.57 -16.84 -6.25
C VAL A 530 -13.47 -17.69 -4.98
N GLY A 531 -12.63 -18.72 -4.97
CA GLY A 531 -12.49 -19.67 -3.86
C GLY A 531 -12.23 -19.03 -2.50
N PRO A 532 -11.28 -18.08 -2.36
CA PRO A 532 -11.06 -17.39 -1.09
C PRO A 532 -12.29 -16.62 -0.60
N LEU A 533 -13.00 -15.93 -1.51
CA LEU A 533 -14.21 -15.18 -1.18
C LEU A 533 -15.35 -16.11 -0.75
N LEU A 534 -15.60 -17.19 -1.49
CA LEU A 534 -16.63 -18.17 -1.16
C LEU A 534 -16.31 -18.91 0.15
N ALA A 535 -15.03 -19.22 0.40
CA ALA A 535 -14.59 -19.84 1.65
C ALA A 535 -14.77 -18.88 2.84
N GLU A 536 -14.55 -17.58 2.64
CA GLU A 536 -14.84 -16.57 3.65
C GLU A 536 -16.34 -16.47 3.92
N LEU A 537 -17.16 -16.30 2.89
CA LEU A 537 -18.62 -16.24 3.02
C LEU A 537 -19.21 -17.51 3.66
N ALA A 538 -18.61 -18.68 3.42
CA ALA A 538 -19.02 -19.92 4.06
C ALA A 538 -18.72 -19.95 5.57
N ARG A 539 -17.70 -19.21 6.04
CA ARG A 539 -17.35 -19.09 7.46
C ARG A 539 -18.10 -17.96 8.17
N THR A 540 -18.19 -16.80 7.52
CA THR A 540 -18.69 -15.56 8.13
C THR A 540 -20.13 -15.22 7.75
N GLY A 541 -20.71 -15.96 6.80
CA GLY A 541 -22.08 -15.74 6.31
C GLY A 541 -22.18 -14.63 5.27
N GLN A 542 -23.40 -14.41 4.75
CA GLN A 542 -23.70 -13.31 3.83
C GLN A 542 -24.14 -12.05 4.60
N GLN A 543 -23.82 -10.87 4.07
CA GLN A 543 -24.27 -9.58 4.61
C GLN A 543 -24.78 -8.65 3.49
N PRO A 544 -25.87 -9.05 2.80
CA PRO A 544 -26.39 -8.28 1.68
C PRO A 544 -26.96 -6.95 2.17
N THR A 545 -26.73 -5.88 1.40
CA THR A 545 -27.26 -4.56 1.73
C THR A 545 -28.72 -4.39 1.32
N GLN A 546 -29.18 -5.23 0.39
CA GLN A 546 -30.49 -5.10 -0.26
C GLN A 546 -31.15 -6.44 -0.57
N LEU A 547 -32.49 -6.45 -0.48
CA LEU A 547 -33.35 -7.47 -1.08
C LEU A 547 -33.71 -7.03 -2.50
N PHE A 548 -33.40 -7.86 -3.50
CA PHE A 548 -33.61 -7.57 -4.91
C PHE A 548 -34.65 -8.52 -5.50
N ILE A 549 -35.87 -8.01 -5.74
CA ILE A 549 -36.99 -8.76 -6.31
C ILE A 549 -37.07 -8.48 -7.81
N THR A 550 -36.95 -9.50 -8.64
CA THR A 550 -36.98 -9.33 -10.11
C THR A 550 -37.57 -10.53 -10.84
N CYS A 551 -37.61 -10.44 -12.17
CA CYS A 551 -38.18 -11.46 -13.02
C CYS A 551 -37.26 -12.69 -13.17
N ALA A 552 -37.86 -13.86 -13.29
CA ALA A 552 -37.20 -15.12 -13.64
C ALA A 552 -36.73 -15.18 -15.11
N ASP A 553 -37.01 -14.16 -15.92
CA ASP A 553 -36.55 -14.05 -17.31
C ASP A 553 -35.02 -14.25 -17.39
N SER A 554 -34.59 -15.16 -18.27
CA SER A 554 -33.17 -15.57 -18.38
C SER A 554 -32.25 -14.47 -18.88
N ARG A 555 -32.78 -13.37 -19.42
CA ARG A 555 -32.02 -12.20 -19.85
C ARG A 555 -31.70 -11.26 -18.69
N ILE A 556 -32.37 -11.42 -17.54
CA ILE A 556 -32.15 -10.62 -16.34
C ILE A 556 -31.09 -11.29 -15.47
N VAL A 557 -30.00 -10.59 -15.24
CA VAL A 557 -28.90 -11.01 -14.37
C VAL A 557 -28.61 -9.88 -13.37
N PRO A 558 -29.20 -9.91 -12.17
CA PRO A 558 -29.12 -8.80 -11.20
C PRO A 558 -27.69 -8.35 -10.89
N SER A 559 -26.78 -9.31 -10.68
CA SER A 559 -25.38 -9.01 -10.39
C SER A 559 -24.65 -8.30 -11.54
N LEU A 560 -25.05 -8.57 -12.78
CA LEU A 560 -24.50 -7.91 -13.96
C LEU A 560 -24.96 -6.45 -14.05
N ILE A 561 -26.26 -6.21 -13.87
CA ILE A 561 -26.83 -4.86 -14.03
C ILE A 561 -26.55 -3.94 -12.83
N THR A 562 -26.21 -4.50 -11.67
CA THR A 562 -25.88 -3.73 -10.45
C THR A 562 -24.39 -3.74 -10.09
N ALA A 563 -23.56 -4.46 -10.85
CA ALA A 563 -22.14 -4.65 -10.58
C ALA A 563 -21.82 -5.18 -9.16
N THR A 564 -22.60 -6.17 -8.70
CA THR A 564 -22.49 -6.77 -7.36
C THR A 564 -21.86 -8.17 -7.39
N GLY A 565 -21.16 -8.53 -6.30
CA GLY A 565 -20.51 -9.82 -6.09
C GLY A 565 -21.33 -10.81 -5.24
N PRO A 566 -20.80 -12.03 -5.01
CA PRO A 566 -21.42 -13.01 -4.12
C PRO A 566 -21.59 -12.45 -2.70
N GLY A 567 -22.80 -12.55 -2.15
CA GLY A 567 -23.12 -12.08 -0.80
C GLY A 567 -23.65 -10.64 -0.72
N ASP A 568 -23.56 -9.85 -1.80
CA ASP A 568 -23.97 -8.44 -1.80
C ASP A 568 -25.48 -8.24 -1.99
N LEU A 569 -26.14 -9.15 -2.72
CA LEU A 569 -27.58 -9.13 -3.01
C LEU A 569 -28.29 -10.35 -2.44
N PHE A 570 -29.37 -10.14 -1.71
CA PHE A 570 -30.34 -11.18 -1.44
C PHE A 570 -31.41 -11.15 -2.53
N THR A 571 -31.41 -12.11 -3.46
CA THR A 571 -32.23 -12.01 -4.69
C THR A 571 -33.41 -12.97 -4.69
N VAL A 572 -34.60 -12.46 -4.99
CA VAL A 572 -35.79 -13.25 -5.31
C VAL A 572 -36.11 -13.09 -6.79
N ARG A 573 -36.16 -14.21 -7.53
CA ARG A 573 -36.54 -14.23 -8.95
C ARG A 573 -37.82 -15.01 -9.13
N ASN A 574 -38.88 -14.34 -9.56
CA ASN A 574 -40.17 -14.97 -9.81
C ASN A 574 -40.77 -14.49 -11.14
N VAL A 575 -41.86 -15.11 -11.58
CA VAL A 575 -42.47 -14.78 -12.87
C VAL A 575 -43.13 -13.40 -12.79
N GLY A 576 -42.59 -12.39 -13.47
CA GLY A 576 -43.17 -11.04 -13.51
C GLY A 576 -42.83 -10.13 -12.33
N ASN A 577 -41.79 -10.46 -11.53
CA ASN A 577 -41.29 -9.65 -10.41
C ASN A 577 -42.39 -9.27 -9.38
N LEU A 578 -43.31 -10.19 -9.12
CA LEU A 578 -44.51 -9.95 -8.31
C LEU A 578 -44.26 -10.11 -6.82
N VAL A 579 -44.97 -9.31 -6.05
CA VAL A 579 -45.03 -9.34 -4.59
C VAL A 579 -46.49 -9.51 -4.20
N PRO A 580 -46.88 -10.62 -3.56
CA PRO A 580 -48.23 -10.78 -3.01
C PRO A 580 -48.54 -9.70 -1.97
N ARG A 581 -49.83 -9.36 -1.80
CA ARG A 581 -50.23 -8.47 -0.70
C ARG A 581 -50.11 -9.18 0.63
N HIS A 582 -49.77 -8.44 1.68
CA HIS A 582 -49.77 -8.97 3.04
C HIS A 582 -51.18 -9.45 3.42
N GLY A 583 -51.29 -10.68 3.95
CA GLY A 583 -52.55 -11.36 4.26
C GLY A 583 -53.07 -12.29 3.15
N ASP A 584 -52.40 -12.39 2.00
CA ASP A 584 -52.67 -13.43 1.01
C ASP A 584 -51.86 -14.71 1.33
N ASP A 585 -52.47 -15.62 2.10
CA ASP A 585 -51.79 -16.82 2.63
C ASP A 585 -51.43 -17.87 1.56
N HIS A 586 -51.75 -17.63 0.29
CA HIS A 586 -51.53 -18.60 -0.78
C HIS A 586 -50.10 -18.63 -1.34
N ASP A 587 -49.24 -17.64 -1.04
CA ASP A 587 -47.92 -17.48 -1.67
C ASP A 587 -46.75 -17.22 -0.68
N GLY A 588 -46.52 -18.17 0.24
CA GLY A 588 -45.54 -18.03 1.32
C GLY A 588 -44.07 -17.79 0.94
N SER A 589 -43.64 -18.05 -0.30
CA SER A 589 -42.23 -17.91 -0.71
C SER A 589 -41.73 -16.46 -0.68
N VAL A 590 -42.52 -15.52 -1.22
CA VAL A 590 -42.14 -14.10 -1.22
C VAL A 590 -42.29 -13.49 0.17
N HIS A 591 -43.34 -13.85 0.91
CA HIS A 591 -43.50 -13.44 2.32
C HIS A 591 -42.29 -13.85 3.15
N ALA A 592 -41.87 -15.12 3.08
CA ALA A 592 -40.71 -15.63 3.80
C ALA A 592 -39.41 -14.92 3.40
N ALA A 593 -39.24 -14.57 2.12
CA ALA A 593 -38.06 -13.82 1.68
C ALA A 593 -38.03 -12.39 2.24
N VAL A 594 -39.18 -11.70 2.29
CA VAL A 594 -39.29 -10.37 2.90
C VAL A 594 -38.99 -10.45 4.40
N ASP A 595 -39.58 -11.42 5.12
CA ASP A 595 -39.33 -11.61 6.55
C ASP A 595 -37.86 -11.92 6.83
N PHE A 596 -37.26 -12.84 6.07
CA PHE A 596 -35.85 -13.19 6.22
C PHE A 596 -34.93 -11.99 5.93
N ALA A 597 -35.23 -11.20 4.90
CA ALA A 597 -34.45 -10.02 4.56
C ALA A 597 -34.46 -8.97 5.68
N LEU A 598 -35.60 -8.76 6.34
CA LEU A 598 -35.75 -7.71 7.35
C LEU A 598 -35.36 -8.16 8.77
N GLN A 599 -35.66 -9.41 9.12
CA GLN A 599 -35.47 -9.93 10.47
C GLN A 599 -34.11 -10.61 10.66
N VAL A 600 -33.61 -11.30 9.62
CA VAL A 600 -32.35 -12.05 9.70
C VAL A 600 -31.20 -11.28 9.06
N LEU A 601 -31.38 -10.83 7.81
CA LEU A 601 -30.31 -10.16 7.07
C LEU A 601 -30.23 -8.66 7.34
N GLN A 602 -31.28 -8.07 7.92
CA GLN A 602 -31.38 -6.65 8.26
C GLN A 602 -31.00 -5.72 7.09
N VAL A 603 -31.50 -6.03 5.90
CA VAL A 603 -31.26 -5.21 4.71
C VAL A 603 -31.82 -3.80 4.89
N ARG A 604 -31.19 -2.81 4.24
CA ARG A 604 -31.60 -1.40 4.30
C ARG A 604 -32.36 -0.95 3.06
N THR A 605 -32.41 -1.78 2.03
CA THR A 605 -33.09 -1.45 0.78
C THR A 605 -33.85 -2.65 0.24
N ILE A 606 -35.07 -2.44 -0.26
CA ILE A 606 -35.78 -3.41 -1.08
C ILE A 606 -35.98 -2.82 -2.49
N THR A 607 -35.43 -3.51 -3.48
CA THR A 607 -35.54 -3.12 -4.89
C THR A 607 -36.52 -4.04 -5.61
N VAL A 608 -37.51 -3.46 -6.30
CA VAL A 608 -38.34 -4.19 -7.26
C VAL A 608 -37.92 -3.81 -8.67
N CYS A 609 -37.40 -4.77 -9.43
CA CYS A 609 -36.90 -4.57 -10.78
C CYS A 609 -37.79 -5.26 -11.82
N GLY A 610 -38.51 -4.45 -12.60
CA GLY A 610 -39.17 -4.86 -13.85
C GLY A 610 -38.23 -4.80 -15.05
N HIS A 611 -38.71 -5.22 -16.22
CA HIS A 611 -37.92 -5.17 -17.46
C HIS A 611 -38.77 -5.05 -18.73
N SER A 612 -38.14 -4.60 -19.82
CA SER A 612 -38.81 -4.52 -21.12
C SER A 612 -39.16 -5.90 -21.69
N GLY A 613 -40.32 -5.99 -22.35
CA GLY A 613 -40.81 -7.22 -22.98
C GLY A 613 -41.03 -8.39 -22.01
N CYS A 614 -41.58 -8.13 -20.82
CA CYS A 614 -41.88 -9.17 -19.84
C CYS A 614 -43.00 -10.10 -20.31
N GLY A 615 -42.67 -11.39 -20.52
CA GLY A 615 -43.64 -12.38 -20.99
C GLY A 615 -44.81 -12.61 -20.02
N ALA A 616 -44.57 -12.48 -18.72
CA ALA A 616 -45.60 -12.60 -17.69
C ALA A 616 -46.66 -11.50 -17.78
N LEU A 617 -46.22 -10.26 -17.99
CA LEU A 617 -47.09 -9.08 -18.11
C LEU A 617 -47.75 -9.05 -19.49
N ALA A 618 -47.06 -9.53 -20.53
CA ALA A 618 -47.66 -9.71 -21.86
C ALA A 618 -48.81 -10.72 -21.85
N ALA A 619 -48.75 -11.75 -20.99
CA ALA A 619 -49.83 -12.74 -20.85
C ALA A 619 -51.13 -12.13 -20.30
N LEU A 620 -51.05 -11.05 -19.51
CA LEU A 620 -52.22 -10.34 -18.97
C LEU A 620 -52.97 -9.53 -20.05
N LEU A 621 -52.28 -9.12 -21.11
CA LEU A 621 -52.84 -8.30 -22.19
C LEU A 621 -53.54 -9.14 -23.27
N ARG A 622 -53.38 -10.46 -23.24
CA ARG A 622 -53.98 -11.36 -24.22
C ARG A 622 -55.35 -11.83 -23.72
N PRO A 623 -56.45 -11.57 -24.45
CA PRO A 623 -57.68 -12.34 -24.25
C PRO A 623 -57.35 -13.80 -24.60
N ASP A 624 -57.51 -14.72 -23.63
CA ASP A 624 -57.03 -16.11 -23.65
C ASP A 624 -57.24 -16.80 -25.03
N PRO A 625 -56.24 -17.53 -25.57
CA PRO A 625 -56.25 -18.98 -25.36
C PRO A 625 -54.85 -19.62 -25.39
N HIS A 626 -54.26 -19.96 -24.24
CA HIS A 626 -53.26 -21.03 -24.24
C HIS A 626 -53.97 -22.38 -24.41
N PRO A 627 -53.51 -23.29 -25.29
CA PRO A 627 -54.16 -24.58 -25.54
C PRO A 627 -54.18 -25.51 -24.32
N THR A 628 -53.40 -25.19 -23.28
CA THR A 628 -53.28 -25.97 -22.04
C THR A 628 -53.63 -25.09 -20.84
N PRO A 629 -54.51 -25.53 -19.92
CA PRO A 629 -54.81 -24.78 -18.71
C PRO A 629 -53.55 -24.58 -17.85
N MET A 630 -53.25 -23.33 -17.48
CA MET A 630 -52.15 -22.98 -16.56
C MET A 630 -52.68 -22.39 -15.25
N PRO A 631 -53.36 -23.19 -14.40
CA PRO A 631 -54.08 -22.67 -13.22
C PRO A 631 -53.16 -22.01 -12.19
N HIS A 632 -51.96 -22.53 -11.99
CA HIS A 632 -50.97 -21.96 -11.05
C HIS A 632 -50.43 -20.63 -11.56
N LEU A 633 -50.08 -20.52 -12.84
CA LEU A 633 -49.63 -19.27 -13.44
C LEU A 633 -50.74 -18.22 -13.40
N ARG A 634 -51.98 -18.60 -13.73
CA ARG A 634 -53.11 -17.66 -13.67
C ARG A 634 -53.36 -17.15 -12.25
N ARG A 635 -53.27 -18.03 -11.24
CA ARG A 635 -53.35 -17.65 -9.83
C ARG A 635 -52.21 -16.70 -9.44
N TRP A 636 -50.98 -17.01 -9.85
CA TRP A 636 -49.82 -16.16 -9.58
C TRP A 636 -49.93 -14.77 -10.23
N LEU A 637 -50.38 -14.71 -11.49
CA LEU A 637 -50.56 -13.45 -12.22
C LEU A 637 -51.72 -12.60 -11.69
N HIS A 638 -52.57 -13.13 -10.80
CA HIS A 638 -53.58 -12.33 -10.10
C HIS A 638 -52.95 -11.16 -9.34
N HIS A 639 -51.76 -11.34 -8.77
CA HIS A 639 -51.00 -10.28 -8.08
C HIS A 639 -50.60 -9.10 -8.99
N ALA A 640 -50.65 -9.30 -10.31
CA ALA A 640 -50.36 -8.27 -11.31
C ALA A 640 -51.62 -7.64 -11.92
N GLN A 641 -52.83 -8.17 -11.64
CA GLN A 641 -54.08 -7.63 -12.18
C GLN A 641 -54.31 -6.15 -11.80
N PRO A 642 -54.04 -5.71 -10.55
CA PRO A 642 -54.14 -4.29 -10.21
C PRO A 642 -53.28 -3.37 -11.09
N SER A 643 -52.16 -3.87 -11.63
CA SER A 643 -51.29 -3.13 -12.55
C SER A 643 -51.97 -2.81 -13.88
N LEU A 644 -52.91 -3.66 -14.35
CA LEU A 644 -53.72 -3.39 -15.55
C LEU A 644 -54.63 -2.19 -15.33
N HIS A 645 -55.26 -2.08 -14.16
CA HIS A 645 -56.14 -0.95 -13.83
C HIS A 645 -55.39 0.38 -13.73
N ARG A 646 -54.08 0.34 -13.43
CA ARG A 646 -53.19 1.52 -13.43
C ARG A 646 -52.68 1.91 -14.81
N THR A 647 -52.83 1.03 -15.79
CA THR A 647 -52.30 1.24 -17.14
C THR A 647 -53.40 1.82 -18.02
N ASP A 648 -53.06 2.89 -18.76
CA ASP A 648 -54.00 3.57 -19.66
C ASP A 648 -54.60 2.57 -20.69
N PRO A 649 -55.94 2.48 -20.79
CA PRO A 649 -56.63 1.60 -21.73
C PRO A 649 -56.49 2.02 -23.21
N HIS A 650 -55.95 3.20 -23.52
CA HIS A 650 -55.74 3.68 -24.90
C HIS A 650 -54.26 3.91 -25.25
N PRO A 651 -53.50 2.85 -25.58
CA PRO A 651 -52.10 2.98 -25.94
C PRO A 651 -51.88 3.56 -27.34
N THR A 652 -50.81 4.34 -27.50
CA THR A 652 -50.30 4.82 -28.80
C THR A 652 -49.72 3.70 -29.68
N SER A 653 -49.18 2.65 -29.07
CA SER A 653 -48.72 1.43 -29.75
C SER A 653 -48.74 0.21 -28.81
N PRO A 654 -48.81 -1.05 -29.33
CA PRO A 654 -48.79 -2.25 -28.50
C PRO A 654 -47.49 -2.43 -27.68
N GLY A 655 -46.34 -2.02 -28.22
CA GLY A 655 -45.05 -2.07 -27.53
C GLY A 655 -44.97 -1.08 -26.37
N ASP A 656 -45.54 0.11 -26.55
CA ASP A 656 -45.64 1.12 -25.49
C ASP A 656 -46.58 0.67 -24.38
N HIS A 657 -47.69 -0.02 -24.74
CA HIS A 657 -48.64 -0.52 -23.76
C HIS A 657 -48.01 -1.53 -22.79
N LEU A 658 -47.28 -2.52 -23.30
CA LEU A 658 -46.57 -3.49 -22.46
C LEU A 658 -45.48 -2.83 -21.61
N THR A 659 -44.75 -1.88 -22.19
CA THR A 659 -43.70 -1.13 -21.47
C THR A 659 -44.29 -0.37 -20.28
N ARG A 660 -45.38 0.37 -20.50
CA ARG A 660 -46.09 1.08 -19.42
C ARG A 660 -46.66 0.11 -18.39
N LEU A 661 -47.26 -1.00 -18.82
CA LEU A 661 -47.74 -2.03 -17.90
C LEU A 661 -46.62 -2.60 -17.02
N CYS A 662 -45.44 -2.87 -17.59
CA CYS A 662 -44.29 -3.35 -16.83
C CYS A 662 -43.81 -2.31 -15.79
N GLN A 663 -43.78 -1.03 -16.17
CA GLN A 663 -43.43 0.07 -15.26
C GLN A 663 -44.47 0.25 -14.14
N GLN A 664 -45.77 0.26 -14.49
CA GLN A 664 -46.87 0.34 -13.52
C GLN A 664 -46.89 -0.87 -12.59
N ASN A 665 -46.49 -2.04 -13.09
CA ASN A 665 -46.35 -3.22 -12.25
C ASN A 665 -45.29 -3.05 -11.17
N VAL A 666 -44.13 -2.46 -11.48
CA VAL A 666 -43.12 -2.15 -10.46
C VAL A 666 -43.72 -1.27 -9.35
N ILE A 667 -44.44 -0.21 -9.72
CA ILE A 667 -45.09 0.68 -8.75
C ILE A 667 -46.12 -0.10 -7.91
N GLN A 668 -46.96 -0.92 -8.54
CA GLN A 668 -47.95 -1.73 -7.84
C GLN A 668 -47.32 -2.72 -6.85
N GLN A 669 -46.16 -3.30 -7.18
CA GLN A 669 -45.47 -4.23 -6.29
C GLN A 669 -44.78 -3.51 -5.11
N LEU A 670 -44.31 -2.27 -5.30
CA LEU A 670 -43.85 -1.44 -4.18
C LEU A 670 -45.02 -1.14 -3.22
N ASP A 671 -46.22 -0.87 -3.75
CA ASP A 671 -47.41 -0.68 -2.91
C ASP A 671 -47.80 -1.97 -2.17
N HIS A 672 -47.61 -3.14 -2.78
CA HIS A 672 -47.79 -4.41 -2.08
C HIS A 672 -46.79 -4.58 -0.94
N LEU A 673 -45.52 -4.21 -1.13
CA LEU A 673 -44.53 -4.22 -0.04
C LEU A 673 -44.97 -3.32 1.13
N MET A 674 -45.57 -2.16 0.85
CA MET A 674 -46.10 -1.26 1.89
C MET A 674 -47.28 -1.83 2.68
N THR A 675 -47.91 -2.93 2.22
CA THR A 675 -48.93 -3.64 3.01
C THR A 675 -48.33 -4.48 4.14
N TYR A 676 -47.03 -4.78 4.11
CA TYR A 676 -46.35 -5.54 5.16
C TYR A 676 -46.04 -4.60 6.34
N PRO A 677 -46.56 -4.85 7.56
CA PRO A 677 -46.32 -3.96 8.70
C PRO A 677 -44.84 -3.70 8.99
N PRO A 678 -43.93 -4.70 8.98
CA PRO A 678 -42.51 -4.48 9.23
C PRO A 678 -41.79 -3.63 8.16
N VAL A 679 -42.28 -3.65 6.92
CA VAL A 679 -41.78 -2.80 5.82
C VAL A 679 -42.27 -1.38 6.04
N ALA A 680 -43.59 -1.21 6.19
CA ALA A 680 -44.21 0.10 6.33
C ALA A 680 -43.60 0.89 7.51
N GLU A 681 -43.44 0.25 8.67
CA GLU A 681 -42.82 0.86 9.85
C GLU A 681 -41.39 1.35 9.56
N ARG A 682 -40.54 0.49 8.98
CA ARG A 682 -39.13 0.85 8.71
C ARG A 682 -38.99 1.93 7.64
N VAL A 683 -39.88 1.97 6.66
CA VAL A 683 -39.91 3.04 5.64
C VAL A 683 -40.30 4.37 6.28
N HIS A 684 -41.34 4.39 7.14
CA HIS A 684 -41.75 5.60 7.86
C HIS A 684 -40.67 6.12 8.80
N ASP A 685 -39.88 5.23 9.41
CA ASP A 685 -38.76 5.57 10.28
C ASP A 685 -37.47 5.97 9.53
N GLY A 686 -37.44 5.89 8.19
CA GLY A 686 -36.23 6.11 7.39
C GLY A 686 -35.14 5.06 7.59
N ARG A 687 -35.50 3.86 8.06
CA ARG A 687 -34.60 2.71 8.25
C ARG A 687 -34.57 1.76 7.05
N LEU A 688 -35.51 1.90 6.12
CA LEU A 688 -35.62 1.07 4.91
C LEU A 688 -36.02 1.91 3.70
N ASP A 689 -35.27 1.78 2.61
CA ASP A 689 -35.58 2.42 1.33
C ASP A 689 -36.25 1.43 0.36
N LEU A 690 -37.30 1.88 -0.32
CA LEU A 690 -37.94 1.13 -1.40
C LEU A 690 -37.55 1.73 -2.75
N VAL A 691 -36.99 0.89 -3.64
CA VAL A 691 -36.47 1.33 -4.94
C VAL A 691 -37.22 0.63 -6.08
N GLY A 692 -37.87 1.43 -6.93
CA GLY A 692 -38.43 0.94 -8.19
C GLY A 692 -37.39 1.01 -9.30
N MET A 693 -37.14 -0.11 -9.96
CA MET A 693 -36.19 -0.19 -11.08
C MET A 693 -36.85 -0.81 -12.32
N TYR A 694 -36.47 -0.34 -13.49
CA TYR A 694 -36.90 -0.87 -14.78
C TYR A 694 -35.70 -1.03 -15.70
N PHE A 695 -35.45 -2.26 -16.14
CA PHE A 695 -34.35 -2.56 -17.07
C PHE A 695 -34.86 -2.66 -18.50
N ASP A 696 -34.49 -1.72 -19.35
CA ASP A 696 -34.69 -1.85 -20.78
C ASP A 696 -33.58 -2.72 -21.37
N ILE A 697 -33.92 -3.99 -21.65
CA ILE A 697 -33.01 -4.99 -22.19
C ILE A 697 -32.50 -4.57 -23.58
N ALA A 698 -33.36 -4.01 -24.43
CA ALA A 698 -32.99 -3.67 -25.80
C ALA A 698 -32.02 -2.49 -25.84
N ALA A 699 -32.28 -1.47 -25.02
CA ALA A 699 -31.40 -0.31 -24.87
C ALA A 699 -30.18 -0.57 -23.96
N SER A 700 -30.17 -1.69 -23.22
CA SER A 700 -29.20 -1.94 -22.13
C SER A 700 -29.14 -0.80 -21.12
N GLN A 701 -30.29 -0.21 -20.80
CA GLN A 701 -30.41 0.95 -19.91
C GLN A 701 -31.23 0.61 -18.67
N ILE A 702 -30.80 1.15 -17.54
CA ILE A 702 -31.49 1.04 -16.25
C ILE A 702 -32.20 2.36 -16.00
N HIS A 703 -33.48 2.27 -15.63
CA HIS A 703 -34.28 3.40 -15.19
C HIS A 703 -34.69 3.22 -13.74
N LEU A 704 -34.68 4.31 -12.97
CA LEU A 704 -35.15 4.34 -11.60
C LEU A 704 -36.46 5.12 -11.51
N LEU A 705 -37.35 4.66 -10.64
CA LEU A 705 -38.59 5.34 -10.32
C LEU A 705 -38.29 6.59 -9.49
N ASP A 706 -38.70 7.76 -9.97
CA ASP A 706 -38.76 8.98 -9.17
C ASP A 706 -39.93 8.85 -8.17
N PRO A 707 -39.66 8.88 -6.85
CA PRO A 707 -40.69 8.72 -5.83
C PRO A 707 -41.69 9.89 -5.77
N HIS A 708 -41.35 11.06 -6.31
CA HIS A 708 -42.24 12.22 -6.31
C HIS A 708 -43.12 12.28 -7.56
N HIS A 709 -42.57 11.93 -8.72
CA HIS A 709 -43.26 12.07 -10.00
C HIS A 709 -43.85 10.76 -10.53
N HIS A 710 -43.56 9.62 -9.89
CA HIS A 710 -43.95 8.28 -10.33
C HIS A 710 -43.56 7.97 -11.79
N THR A 711 -42.45 8.55 -12.26
CA THR A 711 -41.92 8.36 -13.61
C THR A 711 -40.56 7.68 -13.55
N PHE A 712 -40.23 6.89 -14.57
CA PHE A 712 -38.95 6.20 -14.68
C PHE A 712 -37.94 7.07 -15.43
N THR A 713 -36.83 7.41 -14.79
CA THR A 713 -35.75 8.19 -15.37
C THR A 713 -34.50 7.34 -15.57
N PRO A 714 -33.78 7.48 -16.70
CA PRO A 714 -32.57 6.70 -16.94
C PRO A 714 -31.46 7.09 -15.97
N VAL A 715 -30.72 6.11 -15.47
CA VAL A 715 -29.53 6.35 -14.63
C VAL A 715 -28.44 6.98 -15.49
N SER A 716 -28.06 8.22 -15.18
CA SER A 716 -27.03 8.97 -15.91
C SER A 716 -25.64 8.37 -15.70
N SER A 717 -24.92 8.08 -16.78
CA SER A 717 -23.50 7.74 -16.72
C SER A 717 -22.67 9.00 -16.47
N PRO A 718 -21.74 9.02 -15.49
CA PRO A 718 -20.78 10.11 -15.40
C PRO A 718 -19.94 10.12 -16.68
N THR A 719 -19.78 11.30 -17.29
CA THR A 719 -18.89 11.50 -18.43
C THR A 719 -17.48 11.06 -18.04
N PRO A 720 -16.80 10.21 -18.83
CA PRO A 720 -15.46 9.75 -18.51
C PRO A 720 -14.50 10.95 -18.47
N HIS A 721 -13.87 11.17 -17.31
CA HIS A 721 -12.73 12.08 -17.13
C HIS A 721 -11.41 11.37 -17.41
#